data_AF-A0A077Z8L8-F1
#
_entry.id   AF-A0A077Z8L8-F1
#
_cell.length_a   1.000
_cell.length_b   1.000
_cell.length_c   1.000
_cell.angle_alpha   90.00
_cell.angle_beta   90.00
_cell.angle_gamma   90.00
#
_symmetry.space_group_name_H-M   'P 1'
#
loop_
_entity.id
_entity.type
_entity.pdbx_description
1 polymer ?
#
loop_
_entity_poly.entity_id
_entity_poly.type
_entity_poly.pdbx_seq_one_letter_code
_entity_poly.pdbx_strand_id
1 'polypeptide(L)'
;MAEWTMQNGFNGVSKSPCRAENVGIIGMDIYFPSMYVDQSELELYDAVSPGKYTIGLGQLEMAVCSDLEDVCSIALTVTKRLLDHYGVSPCEIGRLEVGTESHFDRSKSVKTFLMQLFAEKGNTDLGGIDSINACFGATQALFNAIDWVESGHWDGRYALVIAADIAVYGKGPARCTGGAGAVAMLIGSDAPLVFHHRVRSYHVDHVYDFYKPHNNCEYPTIDGPLSIQSYFVALDRCYSLFCKKYNNVYAEESNVSSFGGILFHTPYSKLVQKSLARLVYTDLLRGVPLSSLIDSSATFDFTELSVQSKDPSELENDKILEKKMLEISRQTFASKTEPSLWLSRRIGNISASDELPGQRLLLFSYGSGYVACMFSMEIRRDAHSVGRLRQILKTLDISMDLLEQRSKVSPEMFHRLLDERNAAVGCAPYAPPGSIFKNCNSFIRCAMELINLRNLLKCANKDNLVESVCKLKSGKLRLIVEYSSPNIAKPFHVGHLRSTLMGRFAFNVLRSAGHNVTAINYLGDWGTQFGMIVQGLRLSNLPLNDLSQLNSTQLAKAYIFAHQANDPLVVKSAREFFTAVESGSHQERQLWQSICSIGVAELEKIYKQLGAHFDSFERESQYAEEAKECVKCWLARNALSYDEDGLVGFKTGGRFLPVCKSDGSTLYIARDLAAAIARQRTYQPDKIYYVVDSGQAQHFDDLKMILSGVGFPDLADKLFHVKFGKIRNTSTRQGKGVLVSDLLNEGTLTAQNVLRFSPTTKVGPELFEQVGKCLALTALIVRDFKQRRQIDYDFCWEKALQAKGATGYQLQATHARLTSLCEKFAPLEANVGSMPLKLDEPEAVALMEHLSRIANPLLKAYSDIEPYPVVQYLFRLCSLSNRAHKRLRIADASTEQAVARYALFSTARAAQFSITNYRLLRIQMLCARQLQHLARGLLLPGSACQRWKHDFVAPEWNPENSKYGPTPEKWQYYDNIVWPPNCDDGKKPGEVFHCRENVKYTEAICRNSLIVKGLRRHARERWGTVHYRYCNVFVRLEEGKPDVKSRFPMERLGWHMLEKYLESLRNRRIDYHP
;
A
#
# COMPACT_ATOMS: atom_id res chain seq x y z
N MET A 1 33.44 -1.65 12.91
CA MET A 1 33.04 -1.67 11.49
C MET A 1 33.76 -2.77 10.72
N ALA A 2 35.10 -2.80 10.69
CA ALA A 2 35.87 -3.83 9.98
C ALA A 2 35.50 -5.29 10.37
N GLU A 3 35.33 -5.59 11.66
CA GLU A 3 34.90 -6.95 12.10
C GLU A 3 33.47 -7.30 11.67
N TRP A 4 32.56 -6.32 11.59
CA TRP A 4 31.20 -6.53 11.13
C TRP A 4 31.15 -6.82 9.62
N THR A 5 32.06 -6.20 8.86
CA THR A 5 32.26 -6.46 7.43
C THR A 5 32.85 -7.87 7.20
N MET A 6 33.73 -8.36 8.08
CA MET A 6 34.30 -9.71 7.97
C MET A 6 33.31 -10.83 8.33
N GLN A 7 32.44 -10.62 9.33
CA GLN A 7 31.51 -11.67 9.77
C GLN A 7 30.27 -11.82 8.88
N ASN A 8 29.88 -10.78 8.14
CA ASN A 8 28.67 -10.78 7.31
C ASN A 8 28.92 -10.49 5.81
N GLY A 9 30.18 -10.38 5.38
CA GLY A 9 30.56 -9.97 4.03
C GLY A 9 30.83 -11.14 3.09
N PHE A 10 29.92 -11.34 2.15
CA PHE A 10 30.12 -11.99 0.84
C PHE A 10 31.02 -13.25 0.83
N ASN A 11 30.42 -14.39 1.14
CA ASN A 11 30.88 -15.67 0.61
C ASN A 11 30.88 -15.60 -0.93
N GLY A 12 32.06 -15.45 -1.53
CA GLY A 12 32.27 -15.72 -2.95
C GLY A 12 32.75 -14.55 -3.79
N VAL A 13 33.94 -13.99 -3.50
CA VAL A 13 34.73 -13.30 -4.53
C VAL A 13 36.16 -13.83 -4.53
N SER A 14 36.29 -15.14 -4.80
CA SER A 14 37.48 -15.66 -5.46
C SER A 14 37.24 -15.56 -6.96
N LYS A 15 37.67 -14.45 -7.56
CA LYS A 15 37.99 -14.23 -8.99
C LYS A 15 38.09 -12.72 -9.13
N SER A 16 39.24 -12.23 -9.61
CA SER A 16 39.35 -10.90 -10.19
C SER A 16 38.07 -10.62 -11.00
N PRO A 17 37.32 -9.53 -10.77
CA PRO A 17 36.08 -9.28 -11.48
C PRO A 17 36.37 -9.39 -12.98
N CYS A 18 35.69 -10.31 -13.65
CA CYS A 18 35.70 -10.34 -15.11
C CYS A 18 35.28 -8.94 -15.54
N ARG A 19 36.14 -8.27 -16.32
CA ARG A 19 35.78 -7.02 -16.97
C ARG A 19 34.43 -7.23 -17.66
N ALA A 20 33.49 -6.31 -17.49
CA ALA A 20 32.20 -6.42 -18.16
C ALA A 20 32.42 -6.55 -19.67
N GLU A 21 31.89 -7.60 -20.26
CA GLU A 21 31.89 -7.80 -21.70
C GLU A 21 30.49 -7.52 -22.25
N ASN A 22 30.43 -7.10 -23.51
CA ASN A 22 29.17 -6.92 -24.24
C ASN A 22 28.19 -6.00 -23.49
N VAL A 23 28.68 -4.84 -23.04
CA VAL A 23 27.91 -3.90 -22.22
C VAL A 23 26.88 -3.18 -23.06
N GLY A 24 25.65 -3.09 -22.55
CA GLY A 24 24.59 -2.34 -23.19
C GLY A 24 23.21 -2.58 -22.59
N ILE A 25 22.16 -2.44 -23.40
CA ILE A 25 20.76 -2.48 -22.93
C ILE A 25 20.28 -3.93 -22.80
N ILE A 26 19.96 -4.33 -21.57
CA ILE A 26 19.42 -5.65 -21.18
C ILE A 26 17.90 -5.63 -21.11
N GLY A 27 17.33 -4.47 -20.76
CA GLY A 27 15.89 -4.29 -20.59
C GLY A 27 15.48 -2.87 -20.90
N MET A 28 14.28 -2.69 -21.44
CA MET A 28 13.71 -1.39 -21.73
C MET A 28 12.21 -1.38 -21.48
N ASP A 29 11.69 -0.26 -21.00
CA ASP A 29 10.27 0.03 -20.84
C ASP A 29 10.00 1.49 -21.21
N ILE A 30 8.80 1.77 -21.69
CA ILE A 30 8.41 3.09 -22.18
C ILE A 30 7.08 3.48 -21.52
N TYR A 31 6.98 4.74 -21.14
CA TYR A 31 5.77 5.34 -20.65
C TYR A 31 5.50 6.65 -21.38
N PHE A 32 4.23 6.94 -21.56
CA PHE A 32 3.74 8.18 -22.14
C PHE A 32 2.44 8.59 -21.43
N PRO A 33 2.13 9.89 -21.41
CA PRO A 33 0.93 10.40 -20.77
C PRO A 33 -0.35 9.75 -21.28
N SER A 34 -1.35 9.71 -20.39
CA SER A 34 -2.65 9.08 -20.70
C SER A 34 -3.51 9.84 -21.71
N MET A 35 -3.09 11.04 -22.14
CA MET A 35 -3.82 11.90 -23.06
C MET A 35 -2.97 12.27 -24.28
N TYR A 36 -3.64 12.53 -25.40
CA TYR A 36 -3.02 13.08 -26.60
C TYR A 36 -3.97 14.04 -27.33
N VAL A 37 -3.42 14.97 -28.10
CA VAL A 37 -4.17 15.79 -29.06
C VAL A 37 -3.85 15.31 -30.48
N ASP A 38 -4.88 15.21 -31.32
CA ASP A 38 -4.75 14.84 -32.73
C ASP A 38 -4.21 16.04 -33.52
N GLN A 39 -3.15 15.82 -34.30
CA GLN A 39 -2.50 16.90 -35.06
C GLN A 39 -3.39 17.45 -36.18
N SER A 40 -4.27 16.63 -36.77
CA SER A 40 -5.24 17.08 -37.78
C SER A 40 -6.31 17.99 -37.18
N GLU A 41 -6.77 17.69 -35.96
CA GLU A 41 -7.66 18.58 -35.22
C GLU A 41 -6.95 19.87 -34.80
N LEU A 42 -5.68 19.78 -34.42
CA LEU A 42 -4.87 20.95 -34.08
C LEU A 42 -4.58 21.83 -35.30
N GLU A 43 -4.38 21.24 -36.49
CA GLU A 43 -4.24 22.00 -37.75
C GLU A 43 -5.48 22.87 -38.03
N LEU A 44 -6.67 22.29 -37.86
CA LEU A 44 -7.94 22.98 -38.03
C LEU A 44 -8.11 24.10 -36.99
N TYR A 45 -7.76 23.82 -35.73
CA TYR A 45 -7.87 24.77 -34.64
C TYR A 45 -6.90 25.96 -34.78
N ASP A 46 -5.64 25.69 -35.14
CA ASP A 46 -4.61 26.71 -35.36
C ASP A 46 -4.80 27.48 -36.69
N ALA A 47 -5.84 27.15 -37.48
CA ALA A 47 -6.13 27.72 -38.79
C ALA A 47 -4.94 27.64 -39.77
N VAL A 48 -4.21 26.54 -39.75
CA VAL A 48 -3.14 26.26 -40.71
C VAL A 48 -3.62 25.38 -41.86
N SER A 49 -2.87 25.34 -42.96
CA SER A 49 -3.22 24.49 -44.10
C SER A 49 -3.28 23.01 -43.68
N PRO A 50 -4.32 22.25 -44.07
CA PRO A 50 -4.38 20.82 -43.84
C PRO A 50 -3.13 20.12 -44.34
N GLY A 51 -2.60 19.18 -43.56
CA GLY A 51 -1.35 18.49 -43.89
C GLY A 51 -0.09 19.18 -43.40
N LYS A 52 -0.15 20.41 -42.85
CA LYS A 52 1.06 21.13 -42.41
C LYS A 52 1.82 20.38 -41.31
N TYR A 53 1.12 19.87 -40.31
CA TYR A 53 1.70 19.11 -39.20
C TYR A 53 1.79 17.63 -39.55
N THR A 54 0.73 17.07 -40.13
CA THR A 54 0.63 15.64 -40.44
C THR A 54 1.52 15.19 -41.59
N ILE A 55 1.64 15.97 -42.67
CA ILE A 55 2.48 15.65 -43.84
C ILE A 55 3.76 16.48 -43.82
N GLY A 56 3.66 17.78 -43.57
CA GLY A 56 4.77 18.73 -43.60
C GLY A 56 5.81 18.46 -42.51
N LEU A 57 5.35 18.16 -41.29
CA LEU A 57 6.23 17.74 -40.18
C LEU A 57 6.26 16.22 -40.00
N GLY A 58 5.21 15.51 -40.42
CA GLY A 58 5.10 14.06 -40.23
C GLY A 58 4.73 13.70 -38.80
N GLN A 59 3.77 14.41 -38.20
CA GLN A 59 3.30 14.20 -36.83
C GLN A 59 1.81 13.89 -36.79
N LEU A 60 1.38 12.83 -36.10
CA LEU A 60 -0.01 12.37 -36.06
C LEU A 60 -0.68 12.68 -34.73
N GLU A 61 -0.03 12.30 -33.62
CA GLU A 61 -0.56 12.48 -32.26
C GLU A 61 0.51 13.12 -31.39
N MET A 62 0.13 14.08 -30.55
CA MET A 62 1.02 14.72 -29.59
C MET A 62 0.58 14.37 -28.16
N ALA A 63 1.48 13.79 -27.36
CA ALA A 63 1.18 13.44 -25.98
C ALA A 63 0.98 14.70 -25.11
N VAL A 64 -0.01 14.66 -24.22
CA VAL A 64 -0.41 15.81 -23.39
C VAL A 64 -0.36 15.43 -21.91
N CYS A 65 0.49 16.12 -21.14
CA CYS A 65 0.46 16.08 -19.68
C CYS A 65 -0.56 17.09 -19.13
N SER A 66 -1.34 16.70 -18.12
CA SER A 66 -2.06 17.65 -17.26
C SER A 66 -1.15 18.16 -16.13
N ASP A 67 -1.67 18.98 -15.23
CA ASP A 67 -1.04 19.36 -13.95
C ASP A 67 -0.91 18.18 -12.95
N LEU A 68 -1.52 17.02 -13.27
CA LEU A 68 -1.41 15.77 -12.50
C LEU A 68 -0.22 14.90 -12.91
N GLU A 69 0.44 15.22 -14.02
CA GLU A 69 1.62 14.51 -14.54
C GLU A 69 2.79 15.49 -14.70
N ASP A 70 3.89 15.23 -14.02
CA ASP A 70 5.17 15.92 -14.16
C ASP A 70 6.30 14.94 -14.52
N VAL A 71 7.49 15.49 -14.77
CA VAL A 71 8.68 14.69 -15.12
C VAL A 71 8.96 13.59 -14.09
N CYS A 72 8.72 13.86 -12.80
CA CYS A 72 8.99 12.95 -11.69
C CYS A 72 8.00 11.79 -11.71
N SER A 73 6.72 12.08 -11.94
CA SER A 73 5.63 11.09 -11.97
C SER A 73 5.78 10.12 -13.14
N ILE A 74 6.13 10.61 -14.34
CA ILE A 74 6.35 9.77 -15.52
C ILE A 74 7.64 8.94 -15.37
N ALA A 75 8.70 9.54 -14.78
CA ALA A 75 9.95 8.85 -14.47
C ALA A 75 9.75 7.75 -13.42
N LEU A 76 9.01 8.02 -12.34
CA LEU A 76 8.64 7.03 -11.32
C LEU A 76 7.84 5.88 -11.93
N THR A 77 6.90 6.19 -12.82
CA THR A 77 6.05 5.19 -13.46
C THR A 77 6.85 4.26 -14.36
N VAL A 78 7.67 4.79 -15.26
CA VAL A 78 8.48 3.95 -16.17
C VAL A 78 9.54 3.16 -15.41
N THR A 79 10.16 3.76 -14.38
CA THR A 79 11.14 3.07 -13.52
C THR A 79 10.50 1.87 -12.83
N LYS A 80 9.34 2.07 -12.22
CA LYS A 80 8.63 0.99 -11.52
C LYS A 80 8.19 -0.11 -12.48
N ARG A 81 7.67 0.26 -13.65
CA ARG A 81 7.26 -0.70 -14.70
C ARG A 81 8.43 -1.58 -15.14
N LEU A 82 9.58 -0.99 -15.45
CA LEU A 82 10.77 -1.75 -15.82
C LEU A 82 11.18 -2.73 -14.72
N LEU A 83 11.30 -2.26 -13.48
CA LEU A 83 11.69 -3.13 -12.36
C LEU A 83 10.70 -4.30 -12.18
N ASP A 84 9.40 -4.03 -12.27
CA ASP A 84 8.36 -5.05 -12.13
C ASP A 84 8.32 -6.04 -13.32
N HIS A 85 8.49 -5.56 -14.57
CA HIS A 85 8.45 -6.41 -15.77
C HIS A 85 9.67 -7.33 -15.91
N TYR A 86 10.84 -6.86 -15.50
CA TYR A 86 12.07 -7.65 -15.52
C TYR A 86 12.32 -8.39 -14.19
N GLY A 87 11.50 -8.15 -13.16
CA GLY A 87 11.65 -8.77 -11.85
C GLY A 87 12.94 -8.36 -11.13
N VAL A 88 13.47 -7.18 -11.43
CA VAL A 88 14.71 -6.66 -10.86
C VAL A 88 14.41 -6.02 -9.51
N SER A 89 15.05 -6.52 -8.46
CA SER A 89 14.99 -5.90 -7.15
C SER A 89 15.65 -4.53 -7.20
N PRO A 90 15.10 -3.48 -6.56
CA PRO A 90 15.79 -2.22 -6.43
C PRO A 90 17.20 -2.33 -5.83
N CYS A 91 17.50 -3.39 -5.06
CA CYS A 91 18.84 -3.65 -4.50
C CYS A 91 19.87 -4.16 -5.53
N GLU A 92 19.42 -4.61 -6.70
CA GLU A 92 20.28 -5.04 -7.82
C GLU A 92 20.73 -3.87 -8.70
N ILE A 93 20.31 -2.64 -8.39
CA ILE A 93 20.74 -1.42 -9.09
C ILE A 93 21.87 -0.76 -8.30
N GLY A 94 23.04 -0.61 -8.93
CA GLY A 94 24.22 0.06 -8.35
C GLY A 94 24.43 1.48 -8.86
N ARG A 95 23.76 1.85 -9.97
CA ARG A 95 23.82 3.19 -10.53
C ARG A 95 22.47 3.59 -11.15
N LEU A 96 22.04 4.81 -10.89
CA LEU A 96 20.84 5.40 -11.48
C LEU A 96 21.19 6.77 -12.06
N GLU A 97 21.18 6.84 -13.39
CA GLU A 97 21.38 8.06 -14.18
C GLU A 97 20.03 8.54 -14.72
N VAL A 98 19.81 9.85 -14.70
CA VAL A 98 18.62 10.46 -15.29
C VAL A 98 19.05 11.46 -16.34
N GLY A 99 18.45 11.43 -17.52
CA GLY A 99 18.64 12.47 -18.52
C GLY A 99 17.33 13.20 -18.75
N THR A 100 17.30 14.48 -18.39
CA THR A 100 16.12 15.32 -18.56
C THR A 100 16.48 16.79 -18.51
N GLU A 101 15.87 17.56 -19.40
CA GLU A 101 15.84 19.02 -19.42
C GLU A 101 14.54 19.60 -18.82
N SER A 102 13.61 18.73 -18.44
CA SER A 102 12.31 19.10 -17.88
C SER A 102 12.41 19.18 -16.36
N HIS A 103 13.20 20.12 -15.86
CA HIS A 103 13.39 20.31 -14.42
C HIS A 103 12.12 20.77 -13.70
N PHE A 104 11.83 20.16 -12.55
CA PHE A 104 10.80 20.62 -11.62
C PHE A 104 11.40 21.50 -10.49
N ASP A 105 12.71 21.36 -10.20
CA ASP A 105 13.45 22.16 -9.22
C ASP A 105 14.88 22.44 -9.74
N ARG A 106 15.53 23.49 -9.23
CA ARG A 106 16.87 23.92 -9.69
C ARG A 106 18.02 23.18 -9.05
N SER A 107 17.78 22.50 -7.92
CA SER A 107 18.81 21.84 -7.13
C SER A 107 18.45 20.39 -6.83
N LYS A 108 17.18 20.11 -6.55
CA LYS A 108 16.67 18.78 -6.32
C LYS A 108 16.46 18.08 -7.65
N SER A 109 17.12 16.94 -7.81
CA SER A 109 17.12 16.19 -9.07
C SER A 109 15.97 15.17 -9.12
N VAL A 110 15.55 14.78 -10.32
CA VAL A 110 14.54 13.72 -10.55
C VAL A 110 15.02 12.39 -9.99
N LYS A 111 16.33 12.07 -10.11
CA LYS A 111 16.92 10.91 -9.42
C LYS A 111 16.55 10.88 -7.94
N THR A 112 16.63 12.01 -7.23
CA THR A 112 16.33 12.04 -5.78
C THR A 112 14.86 11.74 -5.49
N PHE A 113 13.94 11.98 -6.43
CA PHE A 113 12.55 11.54 -6.33
C PHE A 113 12.40 10.05 -6.60
N LEU A 114 13.12 9.53 -7.60
CA LEU A 114 13.15 8.10 -7.93
C LEU A 114 13.66 7.24 -6.76
N MET A 115 14.56 7.78 -5.93
CA MET A 115 15.08 7.12 -4.74
C MET A 115 14.00 6.58 -3.79
N GLN A 116 12.74 7.06 -3.85
CA GLN A 116 11.63 6.48 -3.11
C GLN A 116 11.42 4.99 -3.44
N LEU A 117 11.58 4.58 -4.70
CA LEU A 117 11.44 3.18 -5.13
C LEU A 117 12.58 2.28 -4.60
N PHE A 118 13.72 2.87 -4.26
CA PHE A 118 14.93 2.16 -3.82
C PHE A 118 15.08 2.16 -2.31
N ALA A 119 14.91 3.32 -1.67
CA ALA A 119 14.99 3.50 -0.23
C ALA A 119 13.91 2.70 0.51
N GLU A 120 12.71 2.58 -0.06
CA GLU A 120 11.65 1.70 0.49
C GLU A 120 12.06 0.22 0.54
N LYS A 121 13.02 -0.19 -0.29
CA LYS A 121 13.60 -1.55 -0.31
C LYS A 121 14.94 -1.66 0.39
N GLY A 122 15.40 -0.58 1.04
CA GLY A 122 16.67 -0.54 1.76
C GLY A 122 17.90 -0.28 0.88
N ASN A 123 17.74 0.00 -0.43
CA ASN A 123 18.87 0.39 -1.27
C ASN A 123 19.04 1.92 -1.27
N THR A 124 20.09 2.39 -0.59
CA THR A 124 20.52 3.80 -0.60
C THR A 124 21.93 3.98 -1.14
N ASP A 125 22.59 2.88 -1.49
CA ASP A 125 23.96 2.84 -2.02
C ASP A 125 23.91 2.65 -3.53
N LEU A 126 23.65 3.74 -4.26
CA LEU A 126 23.64 3.73 -5.73
C LEU A 126 24.06 5.08 -6.35
N GLY A 127 25.07 5.04 -7.24
CA GLY A 127 25.67 6.21 -7.88
C GLY A 127 24.81 6.85 -8.98
N GLY A 128 25.36 7.87 -9.66
CA GLY A 128 24.71 8.60 -10.77
C GLY A 128 23.94 9.85 -10.34
N ILE A 129 23.61 10.73 -11.29
CA ILE A 129 22.87 12.00 -11.08
C ILE A 129 22.00 12.33 -12.30
N ASP A 130 21.35 13.49 -12.28
CA ASP A 130 20.67 14.02 -13.47
C ASP A 130 21.71 14.67 -14.40
N SER A 131 21.64 14.36 -15.69
CA SER A 131 22.41 14.97 -16.78
C SER A 131 21.49 15.89 -17.59
N ILE A 132 21.87 17.15 -17.75
CA ILE A 132 21.12 18.13 -18.55
C ILE A 132 21.97 18.69 -19.68
N ASN A 133 21.44 18.59 -20.90
CA ASN A 133 21.76 19.44 -22.05
C ASN A 133 20.67 19.25 -23.11
N ALA A 134 19.51 19.90 -22.93
CA ALA A 134 18.31 19.59 -23.72
C ALA A 134 18.10 18.05 -23.82
N CYS A 135 17.57 17.57 -24.94
CA CYS A 135 17.36 16.15 -25.19
C CYS A 135 18.65 15.31 -25.16
N PHE A 136 19.83 15.92 -25.36
CA PHE A 136 21.12 15.21 -25.30
C PHE A 136 21.46 14.69 -23.90
N GLY A 137 20.87 15.28 -22.84
CA GLY A 137 21.05 14.82 -21.46
C GLY A 137 20.76 13.32 -21.27
N ALA A 138 19.76 12.79 -21.99
CA ALA A 138 19.43 11.36 -22.04
C ALA A 138 20.56 10.49 -22.62
N THR A 139 21.20 10.96 -23.69
CA THR A 139 22.31 10.25 -24.31
C THR A 139 23.56 10.27 -23.42
N GLN A 140 23.82 11.39 -22.75
CA GLN A 140 24.92 11.47 -21.80
C GLN A 140 24.69 10.58 -20.57
N ALA A 141 23.46 10.52 -20.04
CA ALA A 141 23.08 9.62 -18.95
C ALA A 141 23.30 8.14 -19.33
N LEU A 142 22.95 7.78 -20.57
CA LEU A 142 23.19 6.44 -21.12
C LEU A 142 24.69 6.12 -21.19
N PHE A 143 25.50 7.04 -21.69
CA PHE A 143 26.95 6.86 -21.74
C PHE A 143 27.56 6.74 -20.35
N ASN A 144 27.17 7.56 -19.38
CA ASN A 144 27.67 7.47 -18.01
C ASN A 144 27.40 6.09 -17.39
N ALA A 145 26.23 5.50 -17.68
CA ALA A 145 25.89 4.16 -17.21
C ALA A 145 26.73 3.07 -17.89
N ILE A 146 26.89 3.13 -19.22
CA ILE A 146 27.73 2.18 -19.97
C ILE A 146 29.18 2.28 -19.51
N ASP A 147 29.73 3.49 -19.47
CA ASP A 147 31.11 3.75 -19.07
C ASP A 147 31.36 3.26 -17.63
N TRP A 148 30.38 3.39 -16.71
CA TRP A 148 30.51 2.84 -15.36
C TRP A 148 30.57 1.30 -15.34
N VAL A 149 29.68 0.62 -16.07
CA VAL A 149 29.68 -0.85 -16.16
C VAL A 149 30.97 -1.36 -16.82
N GLU A 150 31.52 -0.64 -17.80
CA GLU A 150 32.80 -0.99 -18.44
C GLU A 150 34.03 -0.66 -17.57
N SER A 151 33.88 0.18 -16.53
CA SER A 151 34.99 0.64 -15.70
C SER A 151 35.39 -0.36 -14.61
N GLY A 152 36.57 -0.15 -14.02
CA GLY A 152 37.02 -0.89 -12.82
C GLY A 152 36.22 -0.60 -11.54
N HIS A 153 35.26 0.32 -11.57
CA HIS A 153 34.37 0.61 -10.43
C HIS A 153 33.04 -0.15 -10.48
N TRP A 154 32.82 -0.98 -11.51
CA TRP A 154 31.62 -1.79 -11.60
C TRP A 154 31.61 -2.85 -10.49
N ASP A 155 30.53 -2.89 -9.72
CA ASP A 155 30.35 -3.77 -8.56
C ASP A 155 29.49 -5.01 -8.87
N GLY A 156 29.20 -5.27 -10.14
CA GLY A 156 28.38 -6.39 -10.60
C GLY A 156 26.87 -6.11 -10.64
N ARG A 157 26.40 -4.97 -10.12
CA ARG A 157 24.98 -4.57 -10.17
C ARG A 157 24.64 -3.91 -11.51
N TYR A 158 23.35 -3.85 -11.85
CA TYR A 158 22.90 -3.15 -13.05
C TYR A 158 23.00 -1.63 -12.87
N ALA A 159 23.19 -0.93 -13.99
CA ALA A 159 22.90 0.50 -14.06
C ALA A 159 21.50 0.71 -14.65
N LEU A 160 20.81 1.76 -14.21
CA LEU A 160 19.50 2.14 -14.70
C LEU A 160 19.57 3.56 -15.26
N VAL A 161 19.08 3.76 -16.47
CA VAL A 161 19.05 5.06 -17.15
C VAL A 161 17.60 5.44 -17.37
N ILE A 162 17.21 6.62 -16.90
CA ILE A 162 15.87 7.17 -17.12
C ILE A 162 15.98 8.40 -18.00
N ALA A 163 15.47 8.32 -19.22
CA ALA A 163 15.29 9.46 -20.10
C ALA A 163 13.84 9.92 -19.99
N ALA A 164 13.57 11.15 -19.56
CA ALA A 164 12.20 11.64 -19.41
C ALA A 164 12.12 13.11 -19.83
N ASP A 165 11.09 13.45 -20.60
CA ASP A 165 10.92 14.82 -21.07
C ASP A 165 9.43 15.20 -21.20
N ILE A 166 9.16 16.48 -20.95
CA ILE A 166 7.89 17.18 -21.19
C ILE A 166 8.21 18.44 -22.00
N ALA A 167 8.19 18.29 -23.32
CA ALA A 167 8.39 19.37 -24.28
C ALA A 167 7.10 20.18 -24.46
N VAL A 168 7.04 21.34 -23.82
CA VAL A 168 5.92 22.29 -23.93
C VAL A 168 6.36 23.61 -24.54
N TYR A 169 5.53 24.13 -25.45
CA TYR A 169 5.82 25.35 -26.20
C TYR A 169 4.68 26.36 -26.12
N GLY A 170 5.05 27.63 -26.11
CA GLY A 170 4.11 28.75 -26.17
C GLY A 170 3.28 28.76 -27.46
N LYS A 171 2.38 29.73 -27.58
CA LYS A 171 1.59 29.92 -28.82
C LYS A 171 2.56 30.22 -29.98
N GLY A 172 2.47 29.47 -31.07
CA GLY A 172 3.33 29.66 -32.24
C GLY A 172 3.62 28.37 -33.00
N PRO A 173 4.47 28.44 -34.04
CA PRO A 173 4.71 27.33 -34.97
C PRO A 173 5.35 26.10 -34.31
N ALA A 174 6.12 26.28 -33.23
CA ALA A 174 6.76 25.18 -32.51
C ALA A 174 5.78 24.35 -31.66
N ARG A 175 4.54 24.84 -31.42
CA ARG A 175 3.57 24.18 -30.54
C ARG A 175 3.24 22.74 -30.94
N CYS A 176 3.12 22.50 -32.23
CA CYS A 176 2.85 21.18 -32.80
C CYS A 176 4.01 20.18 -32.66
N THR A 177 5.20 20.63 -32.21
CA THR A 177 6.39 19.77 -31.99
C THR A 177 6.63 19.43 -30.53
N GLY A 178 5.68 19.77 -29.65
CA GLY A 178 5.70 19.35 -28.25
C GLY A 178 5.44 17.85 -28.07
N GLY A 179 5.45 17.42 -26.83
CA GLY A 179 5.19 16.02 -26.47
C GLY A 179 5.73 15.70 -25.09
N ALA A 180 5.48 14.48 -24.63
CA ALA A 180 5.99 14.01 -23.36
C ALA A 180 6.11 12.49 -23.36
N GLY A 181 7.16 12.01 -22.70
CA GLY A 181 7.45 10.59 -22.62
C GLY A 181 8.60 10.30 -21.67
N ALA A 182 8.69 9.04 -21.25
CA ALA A 182 9.80 8.54 -20.45
C ALA A 182 10.20 7.13 -20.90
N VAL A 183 11.50 6.87 -20.94
CA VAL A 183 12.10 5.58 -21.26
C VAL A 183 13.03 5.18 -20.11
N ALA A 184 12.85 3.97 -19.61
CA ALA A 184 13.79 3.36 -18.67
C ALA A 184 14.62 2.30 -19.42
N MET A 185 15.93 2.32 -19.23
CA MET A 185 16.87 1.36 -19.83
C MET A 185 17.73 0.72 -18.75
N LEU A 186 17.69 -0.61 -18.67
CA LEU A 186 18.54 -1.41 -17.79
C LEU A 186 19.85 -1.74 -18.53
N ILE A 187 20.96 -1.33 -17.94
CA ILE A 187 22.30 -1.47 -18.51
C ILE A 187 23.11 -2.49 -17.71
N GLY A 188 23.82 -3.37 -18.40
CA GLY A 188 24.72 -4.34 -17.78
C GLY A 188 25.54 -5.13 -18.80
N SER A 189 26.23 -6.17 -18.34
CA SER A 189 27.02 -7.07 -19.20
C SER A 189 26.16 -8.10 -19.93
N ASP A 190 26.72 -8.67 -21.01
CA ASP A 190 26.06 -9.63 -21.88
C ASP A 190 24.67 -9.16 -22.36
N ALA A 191 24.62 -7.90 -22.77
CA ALA A 191 23.43 -7.28 -23.31
C ALA A 191 23.13 -7.76 -24.74
N PRO A 192 21.85 -7.87 -25.14
CA PRO A 192 21.47 -8.11 -26.53
C PRO A 192 21.77 -6.92 -27.45
N LEU A 193 21.75 -5.69 -26.91
CA LEU A 193 22.04 -4.45 -27.63
C LEU A 193 23.33 -3.85 -27.08
N VAL A 194 24.46 -4.08 -27.74
CA VAL A 194 25.81 -3.74 -27.26
C VAL A 194 26.31 -2.46 -27.90
N PHE A 195 26.92 -1.57 -27.12
CA PHE A 195 27.48 -0.32 -27.63
C PHE A 195 28.94 -0.49 -28.04
N HIS A 196 29.32 0.07 -29.19
CA HIS A 196 30.73 0.09 -29.62
C HIS A 196 31.48 1.25 -28.93
N HIS A 197 32.17 0.98 -27.82
CA HIS A 197 32.81 2.03 -26.99
C HIS A 197 33.94 2.81 -27.69
N ARG A 198 34.59 2.25 -28.72
CA ARG A 198 35.74 2.89 -29.39
C ARG A 198 35.37 3.89 -30.48
N VAL A 199 34.13 3.87 -30.98
CA VAL A 199 33.72 4.71 -32.12
C VAL A 199 32.51 5.56 -31.73
N ARG A 200 32.81 6.76 -31.22
CA ARG A 200 31.86 7.85 -30.99
C ARG A 200 32.42 9.14 -31.56
N SER A 201 31.60 9.93 -32.24
CA SER A 201 31.96 11.26 -32.74
C SER A 201 31.05 12.30 -32.11
N TYR A 202 31.63 13.42 -31.70
CA TYR A 202 30.89 14.52 -31.11
C TYR A 202 31.05 15.76 -31.98
N HIS A 203 30.01 16.58 -31.99
CA HIS A 203 30.09 17.97 -32.41
C HIS A 203 29.46 18.83 -31.32
N VAL A 204 30.23 19.75 -30.76
CA VAL A 204 29.81 20.64 -29.68
C VAL A 204 30.26 22.05 -30.02
N ASP A 205 29.34 23.00 -29.93
CA ASP A 205 29.63 24.43 -30.10
C ASP A 205 28.66 25.26 -29.22
N HIS A 206 28.77 26.59 -29.22
CA HIS A 206 27.94 27.49 -28.42
C HIS A 206 26.93 28.25 -29.28
N VAL A 207 25.62 27.96 -29.10
CA VAL A 207 24.52 28.64 -29.80
C VAL A 207 23.30 28.82 -28.89
N TYR A 208 22.56 29.92 -29.08
CA TYR A 208 21.29 30.23 -28.41
C TYR A 208 20.07 29.86 -29.28
N ASP A 209 20.03 28.63 -29.80
CA ASP A 209 18.93 28.13 -30.65
C ASP A 209 17.69 27.77 -29.82
N PHE A 210 17.89 27.21 -28.63
CA PHE A 210 16.82 26.87 -27.70
C PHE A 210 17.31 26.89 -26.26
N TYR A 211 16.58 27.60 -25.39
CA TYR A 211 16.92 27.74 -23.98
C TYR A 211 15.70 28.18 -23.15
N LYS A 212 15.70 27.95 -21.83
CA LYS A 212 14.60 28.31 -20.91
C LYS A 212 15.05 29.44 -19.94
N PRO A 213 15.04 30.72 -20.36
CA PRO A 213 15.60 31.81 -19.55
C PRO A 213 14.69 32.29 -18.42
N HIS A 214 13.38 31.98 -18.47
CA HIS A 214 12.39 32.54 -17.56
C HIS A 214 11.95 31.51 -16.52
N ASN A 215 12.10 31.85 -15.24
CA ASN A 215 11.80 30.94 -14.12
C ASN A 215 10.30 30.65 -13.93
N ASN A 216 9.45 31.58 -14.39
CA ASN A 216 8.00 31.55 -14.14
C ASN A 216 7.23 31.07 -15.38
N CYS A 217 7.91 30.38 -16.29
CA CYS A 217 7.36 29.94 -17.57
C CYS A 217 7.97 28.58 -17.91
N GLU A 218 7.14 27.61 -18.29
CA GLU A 218 7.64 26.32 -18.78
C GLU A 218 8.16 26.41 -20.23
N TYR A 219 7.73 27.43 -20.98
CA TYR A 219 8.05 27.55 -22.40
C TYR A 219 9.49 28.03 -22.66
N PRO A 220 10.22 27.38 -23.58
CA PRO A 220 11.53 27.83 -24.00
C PRO A 220 11.45 29.05 -24.93
N THR A 221 12.54 29.80 -24.99
CA THR A 221 12.85 30.69 -26.11
C THR A 221 13.51 29.86 -27.20
N ILE A 222 13.00 29.93 -28.44
CA ILE A 222 13.45 29.10 -29.57
C ILE A 222 13.65 29.95 -30.84
N ASP A 223 14.78 29.72 -31.51
CA ASP A 223 15.05 30.10 -32.90
C ASP A 223 15.03 28.81 -33.74
N GLY A 224 13.87 28.52 -34.33
CA GLY A 224 13.64 27.29 -35.10
C GLY A 224 14.57 27.15 -36.32
N PRO A 225 14.70 28.16 -37.19
CA PRO A 225 15.65 28.14 -38.31
C PRO A 225 17.09 27.89 -37.88
N LEU A 226 17.58 28.59 -36.85
CA LEU A 226 18.93 28.38 -36.32
C LEU A 226 19.12 26.98 -35.74
N SER A 227 18.10 26.44 -35.06
CA SER A 227 18.12 25.07 -34.52
C SER A 227 18.27 24.04 -35.63
N ILE A 228 17.55 24.18 -36.74
CA ILE A 228 17.60 23.27 -37.90
C ILE A 228 18.96 23.36 -38.60
N GLN A 229 19.47 24.56 -38.80
CA GLN A 229 20.81 24.77 -39.38
C GLN A 229 21.89 24.12 -38.51
N SER A 230 21.84 24.36 -37.20
CA SER A 230 22.77 23.78 -36.22
C SER A 230 22.71 22.25 -36.22
N TYR A 231 21.50 21.68 -36.25
CA TYR A 231 21.28 20.24 -36.36
C TYR A 231 21.97 19.64 -37.58
N PHE A 232 21.81 20.23 -38.75
CA PHE A 232 22.41 19.72 -39.98
C PHE A 232 23.93 19.83 -40.00
N VAL A 233 24.50 20.96 -39.59
CA VAL A 233 25.96 21.11 -39.45
C VAL A 233 26.52 20.07 -38.48
N ALA A 234 25.84 19.84 -37.35
CA ALA A 234 26.24 18.84 -36.37
C ALA A 234 26.15 17.42 -36.93
N LEU A 235 25.10 17.11 -37.69
CA LEU A 235 24.92 15.82 -38.34
C LEU A 235 26.07 15.52 -39.30
N ASP A 236 26.36 16.45 -40.22
CA ASP A 236 27.35 16.28 -41.28
C ASP A 236 28.76 16.11 -40.69
N ARG A 237 29.09 16.92 -39.66
CA ARG A 237 30.36 16.82 -38.93
C ARG A 237 30.47 15.53 -38.13
N CYS A 238 29.43 15.15 -37.38
CA CYS A 238 29.41 13.91 -36.62
C CYS A 238 29.57 12.71 -37.55
N TYR A 239 28.82 12.64 -38.66
CA TYR A 239 28.91 11.51 -39.58
C TYR A 239 30.31 11.37 -40.20
N SER A 240 30.86 12.47 -40.71
CA SER A 240 32.20 12.49 -41.29
C SER A 240 33.27 12.03 -40.30
N LEU A 241 33.20 12.53 -39.06
CA LEU A 241 34.10 12.12 -37.98
C LEU A 241 33.88 10.67 -37.53
N PHE A 242 32.62 10.22 -37.48
CA PHE A 242 32.26 8.86 -37.14
C PHE A 242 32.92 7.90 -38.13
N CYS A 243 32.72 8.11 -39.44
CA CYS A 243 33.27 7.22 -40.45
C CYS A 243 34.80 7.21 -40.45
N LYS A 244 35.44 8.36 -40.22
CA LYS A 244 36.91 8.42 -40.04
C LYS A 244 37.37 7.62 -38.83
N LYS A 245 36.73 7.77 -37.67
CA LYS A 245 37.06 7.01 -36.45
C LYS A 245 36.78 5.52 -36.61
N TYR A 246 35.69 5.18 -37.30
CA TYR A 246 35.29 3.81 -37.59
C TYR A 246 36.37 3.09 -38.41
N ASN A 247 36.78 3.69 -39.53
CA ASN A 247 37.85 3.16 -40.36
C ASN A 247 39.16 2.99 -39.58
N ASN A 248 39.52 3.97 -38.73
CA ASN A 248 40.73 3.87 -37.91
C ASN A 248 40.70 2.73 -36.88
N VAL A 249 39.53 2.38 -36.35
CA VAL A 249 39.39 1.37 -35.30
C VAL A 249 39.20 -0.03 -35.87
N TYR A 250 38.40 -0.16 -36.94
CA TYR A 250 38.01 -1.46 -37.50
C TYR A 250 38.71 -1.79 -38.83
N ALA A 251 39.49 -0.87 -39.41
CA ALA A 251 40.11 -1.02 -40.73
C ALA A 251 39.10 -1.36 -41.85
N GLU A 252 37.86 -0.90 -41.69
CA GLU A 252 36.75 -1.07 -42.62
C GLU A 252 36.14 0.32 -42.91
N GLU A 253 35.88 0.64 -44.18
CA GLU A 253 35.14 1.86 -44.51
C GLU A 253 33.66 1.72 -44.11
N SER A 254 33.13 2.69 -43.37
CA SER A 254 31.70 2.77 -43.06
C SER A 254 30.97 3.77 -43.95
N ASN A 255 29.76 3.40 -44.35
CA ASN A 255 28.83 4.17 -45.16
C ASN A 255 27.38 3.82 -44.73
N VAL A 256 26.38 4.41 -45.37
CA VAL A 256 24.95 4.14 -45.10
C VAL A 256 24.57 2.67 -45.27
N SER A 257 25.23 1.91 -46.17
CA SER A 257 24.93 0.49 -46.34
C SER A 257 25.52 -0.42 -45.26
N SER A 258 26.53 0.04 -44.52
CA SER A 258 27.14 -0.69 -43.41
C SER A 258 26.21 -0.95 -42.20
N PHE A 259 25.07 -0.25 -42.12
CA PHE A 259 24.15 -0.32 -40.99
C PHE A 259 22.79 -0.90 -41.39
N GLY A 260 22.24 -1.81 -40.60
CA GLY A 260 20.91 -2.39 -40.83
C GLY A 260 19.77 -1.41 -40.47
N GLY A 261 20.06 -0.48 -39.56
CA GLY A 261 19.14 0.62 -39.22
C GLY A 261 19.88 1.90 -38.88
N ILE A 262 19.27 3.04 -39.21
CA ILE A 262 19.82 4.37 -38.94
C ILE A 262 18.76 5.21 -38.24
N LEU A 263 19.03 5.56 -37.00
CA LEU A 263 18.11 6.23 -36.09
C LEU A 263 18.60 7.65 -35.80
N PHE A 264 17.66 8.59 -35.78
CA PHE A 264 17.96 9.99 -35.54
C PHE A 264 17.10 10.53 -34.39
N HIS A 265 17.72 11.32 -33.52
CA HIS A 265 16.98 12.24 -32.68
C HIS A 265 16.28 13.29 -33.55
N THR A 266 15.01 13.59 -33.28
CA THR A 266 14.26 14.57 -34.05
C THR A 266 13.10 15.20 -33.28
N PRO A 267 12.81 16.50 -33.49
CA PRO A 267 11.53 17.10 -33.11
C PRO A 267 10.38 16.71 -34.06
N TYR A 268 10.67 16.32 -35.31
CA TYR A 268 9.65 15.90 -36.28
C TYR A 268 10.15 15.00 -37.41
N SER A 269 9.31 14.08 -37.87
CA SER A 269 9.68 13.00 -38.80
C SER A 269 10.27 13.48 -40.13
N LYS A 270 9.82 14.62 -40.65
CA LYS A 270 10.33 15.14 -41.94
C LYS A 270 11.81 15.52 -41.90
N LEU A 271 12.32 15.99 -40.76
CA LEU A 271 13.74 16.30 -40.56
C LEU A 271 14.60 15.05 -40.74
N VAL A 272 14.11 13.89 -40.29
CA VAL A 272 14.83 12.62 -40.38
C VAL A 272 15.01 12.16 -41.81
N GLN A 273 13.97 12.33 -42.64
CA GLN A 273 14.07 12.02 -44.07
C GLN A 273 15.17 12.84 -44.75
N LYS A 274 15.25 14.15 -44.43
CA LYS A 274 16.32 15.03 -44.91
C LYS A 274 17.70 14.62 -44.38
N SER A 275 17.76 14.17 -43.13
CA SER A 275 18.99 13.75 -42.47
C SER A 275 19.59 12.51 -43.14
N LEU A 276 18.78 11.51 -43.47
CA LEU A 276 19.28 10.34 -44.21
C LEU A 276 19.74 10.71 -45.62
N ALA A 277 18.99 11.57 -46.32
CA ALA A 277 19.38 12.05 -47.64
C ALA A 277 20.75 12.76 -47.61
N ARG A 278 21.03 13.52 -46.55
CA ARG A 278 22.34 14.14 -46.31
C ARG A 278 23.46 13.13 -46.08
N LEU A 279 23.20 12.04 -45.36
CA LEU A 279 24.21 10.98 -45.18
C LEU A 279 24.55 10.30 -46.51
N VAL A 280 23.53 9.97 -47.32
CA VAL A 280 23.73 9.39 -48.66
C VAL A 280 24.54 10.34 -49.54
N TYR A 281 24.23 11.64 -49.54
CA TYR A 281 25.00 12.64 -50.27
C TYR A 281 26.45 12.76 -49.77
N THR A 282 26.65 12.72 -48.45
CA THR A 282 28.00 12.77 -47.86
C THR A 282 28.84 11.56 -48.28
N ASP A 283 28.25 10.37 -48.35
CA ASP A 283 28.95 9.17 -48.85
C ASP A 283 29.24 9.24 -50.35
N LEU A 284 28.33 9.81 -51.14
CA LEU A 284 28.58 10.09 -52.57
C LEU A 284 29.78 11.03 -52.75
N LEU A 285 29.88 12.10 -51.95
CA LEU A 285 31.02 13.02 -51.97
C LEU A 285 32.34 12.33 -51.55
N ARG A 286 32.26 11.32 -50.68
CA ARG A 286 33.39 10.47 -50.27
C ARG A 286 33.79 9.43 -51.31
N GLY A 287 33.06 9.34 -52.43
CA GLY A 287 33.37 8.42 -53.54
C GLY A 287 32.73 7.05 -53.44
N VAL A 288 31.77 6.85 -52.52
CA VAL A 288 31.04 5.59 -52.41
C VAL A 288 30.07 5.47 -53.59
N PRO A 289 30.08 4.37 -54.38
CA PRO A 289 29.20 4.22 -55.53
C PRO A 289 27.72 4.25 -55.11
N LEU A 290 26.89 4.99 -55.84
CA LEU A 290 25.45 5.11 -55.54
C LEU A 290 24.76 3.74 -55.42
N SER A 291 25.11 2.80 -56.29
CA SER A 291 24.57 1.43 -56.30
C SER A 291 24.82 0.66 -55.00
N SER A 292 25.77 1.10 -54.17
CA SER A 292 26.05 0.52 -52.86
C SER A 292 25.33 1.20 -51.71
N LEU A 293 24.70 2.37 -51.93
CA LEU A 293 24.04 3.19 -50.90
C LEU A 293 22.51 3.05 -50.93
N ILE A 294 21.95 2.72 -52.09
CA ILE A 294 20.50 2.67 -52.33
C ILE A 294 20.07 1.34 -52.91
N ASP A 295 18.87 0.90 -52.54
CA ASP A 295 18.26 -0.33 -53.05
C ASP A 295 17.52 -0.13 -54.39
N SER A 296 17.77 0.99 -55.09
CA SER A 296 17.03 1.43 -56.27
C SER A 296 17.88 1.42 -57.54
N SER A 297 17.24 1.27 -58.71
CA SER A 297 17.87 1.42 -60.03
C SER A 297 18.13 2.88 -60.44
N ALA A 298 17.93 3.85 -59.52
CA ALA A 298 18.17 5.25 -59.81
C ALA A 298 19.64 5.50 -60.18
N THR A 299 19.85 6.35 -61.18
CA THR A 299 21.17 6.86 -61.55
C THR A 299 21.30 8.29 -61.05
N PHE A 300 22.48 8.66 -60.58
CA PHE A 300 22.82 10.03 -60.21
C PHE A 300 24.05 10.44 -61.01
N ASP A 301 23.88 11.38 -61.92
CA ASP A 301 24.99 11.98 -62.65
C ASP A 301 25.51 13.20 -61.87
N PHE A 302 26.77 13.12 -61.43
CA PHE A 302 27.45 14.25 -60.77
C PHE A 302 27.66 15.44 -61.72
N THR A 303 27.60 15.25 -63.04
CA THR A 303 27.74 16.36 -64.00
C THR A 303 26.56 17.34 -63.96
N GLU A 304 25.44 16.96 -63.32
CA GLU A 304 24.31 17.87 -63.06
C GLU A 304 24.56 18.87 -61.92
N LEU A 305 25.63 18.70 -61.12
CA LEU A 305 25.98 19.64 -60.04
C LEU A 305 26.68 20.87 -60.62
N SER A 306 26.10 22.05 -60.41
CA SER A 306 26.55 23.31 -61.03
C SER A 306 27.81 23.95 -60.41
N VAL A 307 28.34 23.44 -59.29
CA VAL A 307 29.36 24.13 -58.48
C VAL A 307 30.47 23.17 -58.00
N GLN A 308 31.71 23.68 -57.93
CA GLN A 308 32.94 22.92 -57.62
C GLN A 308 33.20 22.62 -56.13
N SER A 309 32.40 23.14 -55.19
CA SER A 309 32.58 22.77 -53.78
C SER A 309 32.03 21.36 -53.51
N LYS A 310 32.62 20.67 -52.53
CA LYS A 310 32.22 19.32 -52.10
C LYS A 310 31.86 19.38 -50.62
N ASP A 311 30.78 20.08 -50.28
CA ASP A 311 30.35 20.25 -48.89
C ASP A 311 28.87 19.86 -48.72
N PRO A 312 28.52 19.00 -47.75
CA PRO A 312 27.12 18.66 -47.43
C PRO A 312 26.20 19.87 -47.18
N SER A 313 26.73 21.03 -46.78
CA SER A 313 25.98 22.28 -46.62
C SER A 313 25.32 22.79 -47.91
N GLU A 314 25.72 22.30 -49.09
CA GLU A 314 25.09 22.63 -50.38
C GLU A 314 23.62 22.21 -50.46
N LEU A 315 23.25 21.10 -49.80
CA LEU A 315 21.85 20.64 -49.75
C LEU A 315 20.90 21.65 -49.08
N GLU A 316 21.44 22.56 -48.26
CA GLU A 316 20.64 23.64 -47.65
C GLU A 316 20.36 24.77 -48.65
N ASN A 317 21.32 25.04 -49.54
CA ASN A 317 21.27 26.16 -50.49
C ASN A 317 20.63 25.77 -51.84
N ASP A 318 20.64 24.48 -52.20
CA ASP A 318 20.07 23.97 -53.44
C ASP A 318 18.84 23.07 -53.19
N LYS A 319 17.65 23.66 -53.34
CA LYS A 319 16.37 22.95 -53.18
C LYS A 319 16.13 21.89 -54.26
N ILE A 320 16.72 22.03 -55.45
CA ILE A 320 16.57 21.06 -56.53
C ILE A 320 17.39 19.82 -56.17
N LEU A 321 18.63 20.02 -55.73
CA LEU A 321 19.50 18.96 -55.23
C LEU A 321 18.88 18.25 -54.01
N GLU A 322 18.36 19.00 -53.02
CA GLU A 322 17.69 18.42 -51.85
C GLU A 322 16.53 17.50 -52.27
N LYS A 323 15.67 17.98 -53.18
CA LYS A 323 14.53 17.20 -53.68
C LYS A 323 14.98 15.93 -54.41
N LYS A 324 16.04 16.03 -55.22
CA LYS A 324 16.63 14.88 -55.93
C LYS A 324 17.21 13.86 -54.95
N MET A 325 17.94 14.30 -53.93
CA MET A 325 18.51 13.41 -52.91
C MET A 325 17.43 12.73 -52.06
N LEU A 326 16.35 13.44 -51.71
CA LEU A 326 15.19 12.86 -51.01
C LEU A 326 14.47 11.77 -51.83
N GLU A 327 14.44 11.92 -53.15
CA GLU A 327 13.90 10.92 -54.07
C GLU A 327 14.81 9.69 -54.17
N ILE A 328 16.11 9.91 -54.34
CA ILE A 328 17.12 8.85 -54.43
C ILE A 328 17.18 8.02 -53.15
N SER A 329 17.14 8.68 -51.98
CA SER A 329 17.23 8.00 -50.69
C SER A 329 15.89 7.42 -50.21
N ARG A 330 14.81 7.50 -51.00
CA ARG A 330 13.44 7.18 -50.55
C ARG A 330 13.29 5.72 -50.10
N GLN A 331 13.85 4.78 -50.86
CA GLN A 331 13.78 3.34 -50.52
C GLN A 331 14.65 3.01 -49.30
N THR A 332 15.88 3.54 -49.25
CA THR A 332 16.77 3.40 -48.09
C THR A 332 16.14 3.98 -46.81
N PHE A 333 15.42 5.10 -46.93
CA PHE A 333 14.65 5.67 -45.83
C PHE A 333 13.56 4.73 -45.34
N ALA A 334 12.74 4.21 -46.26
CA ALA A 334 11.66 3.29 -45.94
C ALA A 334 12.16 2.01 -45.25
N SER A 335 13.31 1.47 -45.67
CA SER A 335 13.86 0.23 -45.11
C SER A 335 14.63 0.45 -43.80
N LYS A 336 15.51 1.47 -43.73
CA LYS A 336 16.48 1.59 -42.63
C LYS A 336 16.10 2.57 -41.53
N THR A 337 15.18 3.49 -41.78
CA THR A 337 14.96 4.65 -40.89
C THR A 337 13.49 4.89 -40.57
N GLU A 338 12.58 4.79 -41.55
CA GLU A 338 11.15 5.02 -41.35
C GLU A 338 10.53 4.18 -40.23
N PRO A 339 10.87 2.88 -40.05
CA PRO A 339 10.32 2.08 -38.96
C PRO A 339 10.54 2.76 -37.60
N SER A 340 11.73 3.34 -37.35
CA SER A 340 12.08 4.02 -36.09
C SER A 340 11.19 5.20 -35.72
N LEU A 341 10.44 5.74 -36.69
CA LEU A 341 9.58 6.89 -36.55
C LEU A 341 8.14 6.54 -36.14
N TRP A 342 7.78 5.25 -36.08
CA TRP A 342 6.41 4.84 -35.76
C TRP A 342 5.94 5.43 -34.42
N LEU A 343 6.75 5.28 -33.36
CA LEU A 343 6.46 5.88 -32.07
C LEU A 343 6.66 7.40 -32.09
N SER A 344 7.61 7.93 -32.88
CA SER A 344 7.87 9.38 -32.95
C SER A 344 6.72 10.17 -33.52
N ARG A 345 5.98 9.58 -34.47
CA ARG A 345 4.78 10.16 -35.09
C ARG A 345 3.59 10.25 -34.12
N ARG A 346 3.60 9.47 -33.04
CA ARG A 346 2.48 9.33 -32.10
C ARG A 346 2.79 9.79 -30.67
N ILE A 347 4.08 9.86 -30.32
CA ILE A 347 4.60 10.12 -28.97
C ILE A 347 5.92 10.88 -29.00
N GLY A 348 6.87 10.41 -29.82
CA GLY A 348 8.34 10.65 -29.72
C GLY A 348 9.12 9.31 -29.64
N ASN A 349 10.03 9.04 -30.59
CA ASN A 349 10.97 7.89 -30.87
C ASN A 349 10.84 6.45 -30.27
N ILE A 350 10.97 5.44 -31.16
CA ILE A 350 11.51 4.03 -31.07
C ILE A 350 10.69 3.06 -31.97
N SER A 351 11.37 2.16 -32.72
CA SER A 351 10.77 0.95 -33.32
C SER A 351 11.83 -0.13 -33.55
N ALA A 352 11.40 -1.39 -33.54
CA ALA A 352 12.21 -2.56 -33.84
C ALA A 352 11.47 -3.48 -34.84
N SER A 353 12.21 -4.04 -35.79
CA SER A 353 11.78 -5.04 -36.78
C SER A 353 12.26 -6.45 -36.36
N ASP A 354 11.64 -7.51 -36.87
CA ASP A 354 11.98 -8.91 -36.52
C ASP A 354 13.29 -9.42 -37.16
N GLU A 355 13.81 -8.77 -38.21
CA GLU A 355 15.01 -9.22 -38.97
C GLU A 355 16.35 -8.65 -38.45
N LEU A 356 16.38 -8.23 -37.18
CA LEU A 356 17.46 -7.44 -36.61
C LEU A 356 18.73 -8.18 -36.10
N PRO A 357 18.73 -9.47 -35.68
CA PRO A 357 19.91 -10.08 -35.07
C PRO A 357 21.15 -10.12 -35.99
N GLY A 358 22.29 -9.63 -35.49
CA GLY A 358 23.55 -9.50 -36.23
C GLY A 358 23.73 -8.18 -36.97
N GLN A 359 22.71 -7.31 -36.99
CA GLN A 359 22.80 -6.00 -37.62
C GLN A 359 23.46 -4.96 -36.69
N ARG A 360 24.14 -4.00 -37.30
CA ARG A 360 24.65 -2.79 -36.65
C ARG A 360 23.68 -1.63 -36.87
N LEU A 361 23.37 -0.90 -35.82
CA LEU A 361 22.55 0.31 -35.86
C LEU A 361 23.45 1.54 -35.73
N LEU A 362 23.21 2.56 -36.56
CA LEU A 362 23.79 3.88 -36.43
C LEU A 362 22.79 4.81 -35.74
N LEU A 363 23.25 5.56 -34.74
CA LEU A 363 22.43 6.47 -33.95
C LEU A 363 23.03 7.86 -33.94
N PHE A 364 22.20 8.85 -34.27
CA PHE A 364 22.51 10.26 -34.12
C PHE A 364 21.66 10.86 -33.00
N SER A 365 22.31 11.46 -32.02
CA SER A 365 21.67 12.21 -30.93
C SER A 365 22.06 13.68 -31.00
N TYR A 366 21.08 14.56 -30.77
CA TYR A 366 21.24 16.00 -30.79
C TYR A 366 20.46 16.61 -29.62
N GLY A 367 21.03 17.62 -28.99
CA GLY A 367 20.34 18.51 -28.06
C GLY A 367 20.69 19.95 -28.38
N SER A 368 19.67 20.80 -28.40
CA SER A 368 19.87 22.24 -28.50
C SER A 368 20.76 22.79 -27.38
N GLY A 369 21.34 23.96 -27.61
CA GLY A 369 22.64 24.33 -27.03
C GLY A 369 23.82 23.73 -27.80
N TYR A 370 23.53 23.10 -28.96
CA TYR A 370 24.48 22.68 -29.99
C TYR A 370 25.44 21.55 -29.57
N VAL A 371 24.89 20.50 -28.95
CA VAL A 371 25.61 19.27 -28.60
C VAL A 371 25.04 18.10 -29.40
N ALA A 372 25.90 17.40 -30.13
CA ALA A 372 25.51 16.22 -30.88
C ALA A 372 26.54 15.09 -30.74
N CYS A 373 26.06 13.85 -30.89
CA CYS A 373 26.90 12.67 -30.95
C CYS A 373 26.36 11.69 -31.98
N MET A 374 27.28 11.03 -32.68
CA MET A 374 26.97 9.85 -33.48
C MET A 374 27.73 8.65 -32.96
N PHE A 375 27.03 7.54 -32.82
CA PHE A 375 27.51 6.30 -32.21
C PHE A 375 26.78 5.10 -32.81
N SER A 376 27.27 3.90 -32.53
CA SER A 376 26.67 2.67 -33.06
C SER A 376 26.47 1.62 -31.98
N MET A 377 25.45 0.78 -32.17
CA MET A 377 25.22 -0.42 -31.37
C MET A 377 25.06 -1.66 -32.26
N GLU A 378 25.37 -2.83 -31.72
CA GLU A 378 25.22 -4.12 -32.39
C GLU A 378 24.13 -4.94 -31.70
N ILE A 379 23.31 -5.61 -32.51
CA ILE A 379 22.31 -6.56 -32.04
C ILE A 379 22.93 -7.94 -32.07
N ARG A 380 23.17 -8.53 -30.89
CA ARG A 380 23.86 -9.82 -30.80
C ARG A 380 22.99 -10.97 -31.29
N ARG A 381 23.65 -11.93 -31.96
CA ARG A 381 23.03 -13.11 -32.59
C ARG A 381 23.04 -14.38 -31.75
N ASP A 382 23.74 -14.40 -30.60
CA ASP A 382 23.81 -15.61 -29.77
C ASP A 382 22.45 -15.92 -29.12
N ALA A 383 22.20 -17.20 -28.85
CA ALA A 383 20.89 -17.67 -28.39
C ALA A 383 20.41 -16.99 -27.10
N HIS A 384 21.34 -16.67 -26.19
CA HIS A 384 21.02 -15.98 -24.94
C HIS A 384 20.62 -14.52 -25.18
N SER A 385 21.38 -13.79 -26.01
CA SER A 385 21.03 -12.43 -26.44
C SER A 385 19.70 -12.38 -27.18
N VAL A 386 19.42 -13.32 -28.10
CA VAL A 386 18.13 -13.40 -28.79
C VAL A 386 16.98 -13.64 -27.81
N GLY A 387 17.20 -14.43 -26.76
CA GLY A 387 16.24 -14.61 -25.66
C GLY A 387 15.93 -13.31 -24.92
N ARG A 388 16.96 -12.54 -24.55
CA ARG A 388 16.81 -11.21 -23.90
C ARG A 388 16.15 -10.19 -24.83
N LEU A 389 16.49 -10.19 -26.12
CA LEU A 389 15.86 -9.32 -27.11
C LEU A 389 14.35 -9.57 -27.21
N ARG A 390 13.92 -10.83 -27.25
CA ARG A 390 12.48 -11.18 -27.22
C ARG A 390 11.78 -10.70 -25.95
N GLN A 391 12.47 -10.69 -24.80
CA GLN A 391 11.93 -10.15 -23.56
C GLN A 391 11.75 -8.62 -23.63
N ILE A 392 12.71 -7.91 -24.25
CA ILE A 392 12.58 -6.48 -24.52
C ILE A 392 11.35 -6.23 -25.40
N LEU A 393 11.24 -6.91 -26.54
CA LEU A 393 10.11 -6.75 -27.47
C LEU A 393 8.77 -7.01 -26.78
N LYS A 394 8.64 -8.10 -26.04
CA LYS A 394 7.41 -8.42 -25.28
C LYS A 394 7.05 -7.33 -24.26
N THR A 395 8.04 -6.71 -23.62
CA THR A 395 7.79 -5.63 -22.64
C THR A 395 7.34 -4.35 -23.35
N LEU A 396 7.92 -4.07 -24.52
CA LEU A 396 7.51 -2.97 -25.36
C LEU A 396 6.11 -3.18 -25.93
N ASP A 397 5.72 -4.40 -26.34
CA ASP A 397 4.35 -4.72 -26.78
C ASP A 397 3.30 -4.36 -25.72
N ILE A 398 3.55 -4.72 -24.45
CA ILE A 398 2.68 -4.33 -23.31
C ILE A 398 2.61 -2.80 -23.18
N SER A 399 3.69 -2.11 -23.48
CA SER A 399 3.72 -0.65 -23.47
C SER A 399 2.98 -0.09 -24.68
N MET A 400 3.03 -0.73 -25.85
CA MET A 400 2.27 -0.34 -27.03
C MET A 400 0.76 -0.50 -26.83
N ASP A 401 0.31 -1.50 -26.07
CA ASP A 401 -1.10 -1.60 -25.69
C ASP A 401 -1.61 -0.36 -24.94
N LEU A 402 -0.73 0.31 -24.16
CA LEU A 402 -1.10 1.56 -23.47
C LEU A 402 -1.26 2.72 -24.44
N LEU A 403 -0.59 2.68 -25.60
CA LEU A 403 -0.58 3.76 -26.59
C LEU A 403 -1.98 3.93 -27.19
N GLU A 404 -2.59 2.80 -27.53
CA GLU A 404 -3.95 2.72 -28.05
C GLU A 404 -5.01 3.02 -26.98
N GLN A 405 -4.66 2.94 -25.70
CA GLN A 405 -5.56 3.22 -24.59
C GLN A 405 -5.57 4.69 -24.17
N ARG A 406 -4.78 5.57 -24.80
CA ARG A 406 -4.77 7.01 -24.48
C ARG A 406 -6.09 7.70 -24.87
N SER A 407 -6.42 8.76 -24.13
CA SER A 407 -7.61 9.59 -24.35
C SER A 407 -7.26 10.72 -25.29
N LYS A 408 -7.99 10.83 -26.39
CA LYS A 408 -7.93 12.02 -27.23
C LYS A 408 -8.53 13.21 -26.47
N VAL A 409 -7.84 14.34 -26.46
CA VAL A 409 -8.33 15.63 -25.97
C VAL A 409 -8.52 16.60 -27.13
N SER A 410 -9.51 17.48 -27.04
CA SER A 410 -9.71 18.52 -28.06
C SER A 410 -8.60 19.57 -27.98
N PRO A 411 -8.32 20.30 -29.07
CA PRO A 411 -7.38 21.42 -29.06
C PRO A 411 -7.68 22.48 -27.98
N GLU A 412 -8.94 22.80 -27.70
CA GLU A 412 -9.32 23.73 -26.62
C GLU A 412 -8.94 23.21 -25.24
N MET A 413 -9.17 21.91 -25.00
CA MET A 413 -8.79 21.26 -23.75
C MET A 413 -7.26 21.21 -23.62
N PHE A 414 -6.54 20.89 -24.70
CA PHE A 414 -5.09 20.93 -24.75
C PHE A 414 -4.54 22.31 -24.36
N HIS A 415 -5.08 23.39 -24.94
CA HIS A 415 -4.68 24.76 -24.56
C HIS A 415 -5.00 25.08 -23.11
N ARG A 416 -6.17 24.70 -22.61
CA ARG A 416 -6.54 24.90 -21.21
C ARG A 416 -5.56 24.20 -20.27
N LEU A 417 -5.19 22.95 -20.56
CA LEU A 417 -4.22 22.19 -19.76
C LEU A 417 -2.84 22.86 -19.75
N LEU A 418 -2.39 23.39 -20.90
CA LEU A 418 -1.14 24.16 -20.94
C LEU A 418 -1.21 25.46 -20.14
N ASP A 419 -2.33 26.18 -20.19
CA ASP A 419 -2.52 27.40 -19.42
C ASP A 419 -2.56 27.11 -17.91
N GLU A 420 -3.23 26.02 -17.50
CA GLU A 420 -3.26 25.54 -16.10
C GLU A 420 -1.86 25.16 -15.61
N ARG A 421 -1.08 24.43 -16.42
CA ARG A 421 0.32 24.09 -16.11
C ARG A 421 1.18 25.33 -15.97
N ASN A 422 1.14 26.23 -16.95
CA ASN A 422 1.92 27.45 -16.93
C ASN A 422 1.56 28.34 -15.72
N ALA A 423 0.29 28.36 -15.30
CA ALA A 423 -0.14 29.05 -14.08
C ALA A 423 0.36 28.39 -12.79
N ALA A 424 0.62 27.08 -12.79
CA ALA A 424 1.15 26.34 -11.65
C ALA A 424 2.67 26.54 -11.45
N VAL A 425 3.40 27.00 -12.47
CA VAL A 425 4.85 27.20 -12.41
C VAL A 425 5.21 28.18 -11.29
N GLY A 426 6.08 27.75 -10.37
CA GLY A 426 6.51 28.56 -9.23
C GLY A 426 5.51 28.63 -8.07
N CYS A 427 4.35 27.96 -8.15
CA CYS A 427 3.41 27.87 -7.04
C CYS A 427 3.89 26.83 -6.01
N ALA A 428 4.17 27.25 -4.77
CA ALA A 428 4.49 26.35 -3.66
C ALA A 428 3.85 26.86 -2.34
N PRO A 429 3.02 26.04 -1.65
CA PRO A 429 2.55 24.72 -2.05
C PRO A 429 1.53 24.80 -3.20
N TYR A 430 1.59 23.84 -4.12
CA TYR A 430 0.57 23.63 -5.15
C TYR A 430 -0.08 22.26 -4.95
N ALA A 431 -1.40 22.21 -5.05
CA ALA A 431 -2.18 20.98 -5.06
C ALA A 431 -3.07 21.02 -6.30
N PRO A 432 -2.88 20.09 -7.26
CA PRO A 432 -3.70 20.04 -8.46
C PRO A 432 -5.19 20.02 -8.09
N PRO A 433 -6.04 20.90 -8.64
CA PRO A 433 -7.47 20.89 -8.39
C PRO A 433 -8.15 19.61 -8.94
N GLY A 434 -7.53 18.94 -9.91
CA GLY A 434 -7.99 17.68 -10.46
C GLY A 434 -7.92 16.52 -9.45
N SER A 435 -8.87 15.59 -9.50
CA SER A 435 -8.61 14.25 -8.97
C SER A 435 -7.92 13.45 -10.08
N ILE A 436 -6.97 12.58 -9.72
CA ILE A 436 -6.33 11.60 -10.63
C ILE A 436 -7.38 10.85 -11.47
N PHE A 437 -8.63 10.82 -11.00
CA PHE A 437 -9.75 10.08 -11.56
C PHE A 437 -10.69 10.85 -12.48
N LYS A 438 -10.57 12.19 -12.58
CA LYS A 438 -11.44 13.00 -13.45
C LYS A 438 -11.06 12.97 -14.94
N ASN A 439 -9.84 12.58 -15.29
CA ASN A 439 -9.48 12.37 -16.71
C ASN A 439 -10.23 11.13 -17.21
N CYS A 440 -11.00 11.26 -18.31
CA CYS A 440 -11.98 10.26 -18.78
C CYS A 440 -11.48 8.80 -18.80
N ASN A 441 -10.19 8.57 -19.09
CA ASN A 441 -9.58 7.25 -19.03
C ASN A 441 -9.47 6.65 -17.63
N SER A 442 -9.16 7.46 -16.61
CA SER A 442 -9.11 6.96 -15.24
C SER A 442 -10.49 6.56 -14.73
N PHE A 443 -11.56 7.23 -15.18
CA PHE A 443 -12.92 6.87 -14.80
C PHE A 443 -13.35 5.53 -15.43
N ILE A 444 -13.15 5.36 -16.75
CA ILE A 444 -13.43 4.08 -17.44
C ILE A 444 -12.59 2.94 -16.83
N ARG A 445 -11.30 3.19 -16.60
CA ARG A 445 -10.40 2.24 -15.94
C ARG A 445 -10.89 1.90 -14.54
N CYS A 446 -11.34 2.87 -13.74
CA CYS A 446 -11.86 2.59 -12.40
C CYS A 446 -13.19 1.84 -12.41
N ALA A 447 -14.06 2.08 -13.38
CA ALA A 447 -15.28 1.30 -13.58
C ALA A 447 -14.96 -0.16 -13.92
N MET A 448 -14.01 -0.40 -14.84
CA MET A 448 -13.53 -1.74 -15.16
C MET A 448 -12.83 -2.41 -13.97
N GLU A 449 -11.96 -1.67 -13.27
CA GLU A 449 -11.27 -2.14 -12.06
C GLU A 449 -12.28 -2.47 -10.95
N LEU A 450 -13.38 -1.74 -10.83
CA LEU A 450 -14.47 -2.03 -9.89
C LEU A 450 -15.13 -3.38 -10.21
N ILE A 451 -15.46 -3.64 -11.48
CA ILE A 451 -16.04 -4.92 -11.92
C ILE A 451 -15.04 -6.06 -11.70
N ASN A 452 -13.78 -5.87 -12.09
CA ASN A 452 -12.72 -6.85 -11.90
C ASN A 452 -12.50 -7.15 -10.40
N LEU A 453 -12.41 -6.11 -9.57
CA LEU A 453 -12.30 -6.26 -8.12
C LEU A 453 -13.51 -6.99 -7.54
N ARG A 454 -14.71 -6.64 -7.99
CA ARG A 454 -15.95 -7.31 -7.57
C ARG A 454 -15.92 -8.80 -7.88
N ASN A 455 -15.51 -9.17 -9.09
CA ASN A 455 -15.38 -10.57 -9.51
C ASN A 455 -14.30 -11.29 -8.70
N LEU A 456 -13.13 -10.66 -8.51
CA LEU A 456 -12.06 -11.18 -7.66
C LEU A 456 -12.54 -11.42 -6.22
N LEU A 457 -13.24 -10.48 -5.60
CA LEU A 457 -13.73 -10.62 -4.21
C LEU A 457 -14.79 -11.71 -4.06
N LYS A 458 -15.59 -11.94 -5.10
CA LYS A 458 -16.58 -13.03 -5.15
C LYS A 458 -15.93 -14.40 -5.32
N CYS A 459 -14.93 -14.51 -6.19
CA CYS A 459 -14.20 -15.76 -6.45
C CYS A 459 -13.19 -16.09 -5.34
N ALA A 460 -12.60 -15.08 -4.72
CA ALA A 460 -11.67 -15.25 -3.62
C ALA A 460 -12.37 -15.89 -2.42
N ASN A 461 -11.70 -16.84 -1.79
CA ASN A 461 -12.10 -17.50 -0.56
C ASN A 461 -11.16 -17.08 0.59
N LYS A 462 -11.25 -17.74 1.75
CA LYS A 462 -10.41 -17.43 2.92
C LYS A 462 -8.93 -17.78 2.71
N ASP A 463 -8.62 -18.68 1.78
CA ASP A 463 -7.28 -19.25 1.54
C ASP A 463 -6.53 -18.56 0.38
N ASN A 464 -7.17 -17.67 -0.39
CA ASN A 464 -6.51 -16.99 -1.52
C ASN A 464 -6.87 -15.51 -1.67
N LEU A 465 -7.50 -14.88 -0.66
CA LEU A 465 -7.93 -13.48 -0.75
C LEU A 465 -6.77 -12.51 -1.04
N VAL A 466 -5.69 -12.60 -0.25
CA VAL A 466 -4.53 -11.70 -0.41
C VAL A 466 -3.80 -12.04 -1.72
N GLU A 467 -3.63 -13.33 -2.02
CA GLU A 467 -3.02 -13.79 -3.29
C GLU A 467 -3.76 -13.23 -4.51
N SER A 468 -5.09 -13.39 -4.55
CA SER A 468 -5.93 -13.01 -5.70
C SER A 468 -6.02 -11.49 -5.87
N VAL A 469 -6.21 -10.75 -4.76
CA VAL A 469 -6.39 -9.29 -4.81
C VAL A 469 -5.06 -8.56 -5.01
N CYS A 470 -3.97 -9.07 -4.43
CA CYS A 470 -2.64 -8.47 -4.55
C CYS A 470 -1.84 -9.06 -5.73
N LYS A 471 -2.39 -10.04 -6.46
CA LYS A 471 -1.75 -10.75 -7.57
C LYS A 471 -0.36 -11.30 -7.20
N LEU A 472 -0.25 -11.90 -6.01
CA LEU A 472 1.02 -12.46 -5.55
C LEU A 472 1.41 -13.65 -6.44
N LYS A 473 2.64 -13.62 -6.96
CA LYS A 473 3.23 -14.72 -7.76
C LYS A 473 4.24 -15.57 -6.97
N SER A 474 4.34 -15.35 -5.65
CA SER A 474 5.32 -16.02 -4.80
C SER A 474 5.07 -17.53 -4.71
N GLY A 475 6.15 -18.32 -4.62
CA GLY A 475 6.07 -19.73 -4.31
C GLY A 475 5.35 -20.01 -2.99
N LYS A 476 4.71 -21.18 -2.88
CA LYS A 476 4.00 -21.61 -1.67
C LYS A 476 5.01 -22.04 -0.61
N LEU A 477 5.05 -21.31 0.51
CA LEU A 477 5.90 -21.62 1.65
C LEU A 477 5.15 -22.50 2.68
N ARG A 478 5.91 -23.27 3.46
CA ARG A 478 5.49 -24.00 4.66
C ARG A 478 5.77 -23.13 5.88
N LEU A 479 4.73 -22.65 6.54
CA LEU A 479 4.83 -21.69 7.64
C LEU A 479 4.21 -22.30 8.91
N ILE A 480 4.81 -22.04 10.06
CA ILE A 480 4.22 -22.34 11.36
C ILE A 480 3.81 -21.04 12.04
N VAL A 481 2.64 -21.01 12.66
CA VAL A 481 2.21 -19.93 13.56
C VAL A 481 1.90 -20.54 14.92
N GLU A 482 2.78 -20.30 15.89
CA GLU A 482 2.56 -20.66 17.29
C GLU A 482 1.94 -19.47 18.02
N TYR A 483 0.81 -19.70 18.69
CA TYR A 483 0.10 -18.65 19.39
C TYR A 483 -0.81 -19.17 20.50
N SER A 484 -1.31 -18.26 21.32
CA SER A 484 -2.04 -18.51 22.57
C SER A 484 -1.14 -19.05 23.69
N SER A 485 -0.57 -20.24 23.48
CA SER A 485 0.40 -20.92 24.36
C SER A 485 0.19 -20.68 25.87
N PRO A 486 -1.03 -20.88 26.45
CA PRO A 486 -1.28 -20.61 27.85
C PRO A 486 -0.69 -21.71 28.75
N ASN A 487 -0.46 -21.36 30.02
CA ASN A 487 -0.22 -22.37 31.06
C ASN A 487 -1.57 -22.95 31.51
N ILE A 488 -1.73 -24.28 31.39
CA ILE A 488 -3.00 -24.98 31.66
C ILE A 488 -3.42 -24.87 33.14
N ALA A 489 -2.46 -24.70 34.05
CA ALA A 489 -2.73 -24.52 35.47
C ALA A 489 -3.25 -23.11 35.83
N LYS A 490 -3.22 -22.15 34.88
CA LYS A 490 -3.69 -20.78 35.08
C LYS A 490 -4.99 -20.53 34.30
N PRO A 491 -5.98 -19.84 34.89
CA PRO A 491 -7.17 -19.41 34.15
C PRO A 491 -6.83 -18.57 32.93
N PHE A 492 -7.64 -18.72 31.87
CA PHE A 492 -7.47 -17.97 30.63
C PHE A 492 -7.86 -16.49 30.81
N HIS A 493 -6.88 -15.66 31.12
CA HIS A 493 -7.04 -14.22 31.34
C HIS A 493 -6.78 -13.38 30.08
N VAL A 494 -7.10 -12.09 30.16
CA VAL A 494 -7.02 -11.11 29.04
C VAL A 494 -5.62 -10.98 28.40
N GLY A 495 -4.56 -11.44 29.08
CA GLY A 495 -3.21 -11.48 28.50
C GLY A 495 -3.09 -12.49 27.35
N HIS A 496 -3.70 -13.67 27.49
CA HIS A 496 -3.71 -14.70 26.45
C HIS A 496 -4.61 -14.33 25.28
N LEU A 497 -5.68 -13.55 25.54
CA LEU A 497 -6.63 -13.10 24.51
C LEU A 497 -5.92 -12.44 23.32
N ARG A 498 -4.98 -11.52 23.55
CA ARG A 498 -4.28 -10.81 22.45
C ARG A 498 -3.46 -11.78 21.60
N SER A 499 -2.72 -12.70 22.24
CA SER A 499 -1.96 -13.73 21.52
C SER A 499 -2.91 -14.58 20.67
N THR A 500 -4.05 -15.00 21.22
CA THR A 500 -5.07 -15.77 20.49
C THR A 500 -5.63 -15.02 19.29
N LEU A 501 -6.04 -13.76 19.47
CA LEU A 501 -6.62 -12.96 18.38
C LEU A 501 -5.59 -12.64 17.30
N MET A 502 -4.40 -12.21 17.70
CA MET A 502 -3.32 -11.84 16.79
C MET A 502 -2.76 -13.05 16.04
N GLY A 503 -2.60 -14.19 16.71
CA GLY A 503 -2.11 -15.41 16.07
C GLY A 503 -3.12 -16.03 15.12
N ARG A 504 -4.41 -15.96 15.46
CA ARG A 504 -5.49 -16.27 14.51
C ARG A 504 -5.43 -15.37 13.27
N PHE A 505 -5.19 -14.07 13.45
CA PHE A 505 -5.04 -13.15 12.32
C PHE A 505 -3.80 -13.48 11.48
N ALA A 506 -2.66 -13.76 12.13
CA ALA A 506 -1.42 -14.15 11.47
C ALA A 506 -1.60 -15.41 10.62
N PHE A 507 -2.24 -16.44 11.19
CA PHE A 507 -2.61 -17.65 10.46
C PHE A 507 -3.47 -17.34 9.22
N ASN A 508 -4.54 -16.55 9.38
CA ASN A 508 -5.46 -16.24 8.29
C ASN A 508 -4.79 -15.41 7.19
N VAL A 509 -3.98 -14.41 7.54
CA VAL A 509 -3.35 -13.53 6.53
C VAL A 509 -2.32 -14.28 5.70
N LEU A 510 -1.49 -15.10 6.34
CA LEU A 510 -0.48 -15.93 5.67
C LEU A 510 -1.14 -17.00 4.81
N ARG A 511 -2.19 -17.66 5.32
CA ARG A 511 -2.95 -18.66 4.56
C ARG A 511 -3.64 -18.02 3.35
N SER A 512 -4.23 -16.82 3.51
CA SER A 512 -4.89 -16.09 2.43
C SER A 512 -3.93 -15.59 1.33
N ALA A 513 -2.63 -15.61 1.58
CA ALA A 513 -1.58 -15.33 0.61
C ALA A 513 -1.14 -16.59 -0.18
N GLY A 514 -1.82 -17.73 0.00
CA GLY A 514 -1.58 -18.97 -0.73
C GLY A 514 -0.57 -19.93 -0.09
N HIS A 515 -0.06 -19.62 1.10
CA HIS A 515 0.92 -20.45 1.81
C HIS A 515 0.28 -21.64 2.55
N ASN A 516 1.06 -22.70 2.77
CA ASN A 516 0.68 -23.79 3.67
C ASN A 516 1.05 -23.40 5.11
N VAL A 517 0.04 -23.18 5.97
CA VAL A 517 0.24 -22.66 7.32
C VAL A 517 -0.26 -23.67 8.34
N THR A 518 0.60 -24.06 9.29
CA THR A 518 0.28 -24.92 10.43
C THR A 518 0.15 -24.07 11.70
N ALA A 519 -1.02 -24.13 12.35
CA ALA A 519 -1.29 -23.48 13.62
C ALA A 519 -0.96 -24.41 14.80
N ILE A 520 -0.07 -23.99 15.69
CA ILE A 520 0.34 -24.76 16.87
C ILE A 520 -0.06 -24.02 18.14
N ASN A 521 -0.67 -24.73 19.08
CA ASN A 521 -0.84 -24.27 20.45
C ASN A 521 0.17 -24.99 21.34
N TYR A 522 1.14 -24.27 21.89
CA TYR A 522 2.17 -24.88 22.74
C TYR A 522 1.84 -24.67 24.21
N LEU A 523 1.20 -25.67 24.82
CA LEU A 523 0.62 -25.55 26.15
C LEU A 523 1.67 -25.72 27.26
N GLY A 524 1.68 -24.78 28.21
CA GLY A 524 2.47 -24.89 29.43
C GLY A 524 1.81 -25.87 30.40
N ASP A 525 2.21 -27.13 30.32
CA ASP A 525 1.69 -28.23 31.14
C ASP A 525 2.74 -28.84 32.09
N TRP A 526 3.92 -28.22 32.18
CA TRP A 526 5.04 -28.69 33.00
C TRP A 526 5.41 -27.67 34.08
N GLY A 527 5.64 -28.10 35.32
CA GLY A 527 6.17 -27.25 36.41
C GLY A 527 5.53 -27.44 37.79
N THR A 528 6.11 -26.81 38.80
CA THR A 528 5.70 -26.94 40.21
C THR A 528 4.30 -26.40 40.52
N GLN A 529 3.71 -25.59 39.63
CA GLN A 529 2.35 -25.09 39.78
C GLN A 529 1.30 -26.22 39.86
N PHE A 530 1.55 -27.37 39.24
CA PHE A 530 0.68 -28.54 39.35
C PHE A 530 0.72 -29.15 40.75
N GLY A 531 1.91 -29.19 41.36
CA GLY A 531 2.06 -29.58 42.77
C GLY A 531 1.28 -28.65 43.70
N MET A 532 1.30 -27.34 43.45
CA MET A 532 0.51 -26.37 44.23
C MET A 532 -1.00 -26.62 44.11
N ILE A 533 -1.50 -26.96 42.92
CA ILE A 533 -2.91 -27.35 42.74
C ILE A 533 -3.24 -28.57 43.59
N VAL A 534 -2.42 -29.62 43.52
CA VAL A 534 -2.63 -30.85 44.29
C VAL A 534 -2.63 -30.60 45.79
N GLN A 535 -1.69 -29.81 46.31
CA GLN A 535 -1.68 -29.44 47.72
C GLN A 535 -2.92 -28.62 48.10
N GLY A 536 -3.36 -27.71 47.23
CA GLY A 536 -4.57 -26.93 47.44
C GLY A 536 -5.83 -27.78 47.52
N LEU A 537 -5.92 -28.83 46.68
CA LEU A 537 -7.01 -29.81 46.72
C LEU A 537 -6.98 -30.62 48.03
N ARG A 538 -5.78 -31.03 48.49
CA ARG A 538 -5.61 -31.70 49.80
C ARG A 538 -6.06 -30.82 50.95
N LEU A 539 -5.59 -29.57 50.98
CA LEU A 539 -5.96 -28.60 52.03
C LEU A 539 -7.48 -28.30 52.01
N SER A 540 -8.13 -28.39 50.84
CA SER A 540 -9.57 -28.21 50.69
C SER A 540 -10.39 -29.46 51.00
N ASN A 541 -9.76 -30.55 51.47
CA ASN A 541 -10.37 -31.86 51.71
C ASN A 541 -11.13 -32.42 50.49
N LEU A 542 -10.67 -32.10 49.27
CA LEU A 542 -11.24 -32.64 48.04
C LEU A 542 -10.57 -33.97 47.69
N PRO A 543 -11.33 -34.99 47.26
CA PRO A 543 -10.77 -36.29 46.91
C PRO A 543 -9.83 -36.18 45.71
N LEU A 544 -8.65 -36.79 45.81
CA LEU A 544 -7.65 -36.82 44.72
C LEU A 544 -7.81 -38.03 43.80
N ASN A 545 -8.61 -39.02 44.18
CA ASN A 545 -8.75 -40.28 43.45
C ASN A 545 -9.54 -40.12 42.14
N ASP A 546 -10.44 -39.13 42.09
CA ASP A 546 -11.20 -38.79 40.90
C ASP A 546 -11.42 -37.28 40.82
N LEU A 547 -10.84 -36.65 39.80
CA LEU A 547 -11.00 -35.21 39.54
C LEU A 547 -12.07 -34.94 38.46
N SER A 548 -12.78 -35.96 37.95
CA SER A 548 -13.73 -35.84 36.83
C SER A 548 -14.83 -34.80 37.05
N GLN A 549 -15.25 -34.59 38.31
CA GLN A 549 -16.27 -33.61 38.67
C GLN A 549 -15.72 -32.20 38.89
N LEU A 550 -14.40 -32.01 38.87
CA LEU A 550 -13.79 -30.71 39.05
C LEU A 550 -13.74 -29.91 37.75
N ASN A 551 -13.89 -28.59 37.88
CA ASN A 551 -13.72 -27.64 36.79
C ASN A 551 -12.48 -26.76 36.98
N SER A 552 -12.11 -26.02 35.93
CA SER A 552 -10.97 -25.10 35.91
C SER A 552 -11.02 -24.05 37.04
N THR A 553 -12.21 -23.61 37.44
CA THR A 553 -12.39 -22.63 38.52
C THR A 553 -12.05 -23.21 39.88
N GLN A 554 -12.40 -24.48 40.13
CA GLN A 554 -12.02 -25.18 41.36
C GLN A 554 -10.51 -25.43 41.42
N LEU A 555 -9.88 -25.79 40.30
CA LEU A 555 -8.42 -25.95 40.23
C LEU A 555 -7.70 -24.62 40.50
N ALA A 556 -8.20 -23.51 39.95
CA ALA A 556 -7.66 -22.18 40.21
C ALA A 556 -7.82 -21.75 41.68
N LYS A 557 -8.96 -22.07 42.31
CA LYS A 557 -9.17 -21.85 43.74
C LYS A 557 -8.22 -22.67 44.60
N ALA A 558 -8.00 -23.95 44.25
CA ALA A 558 -7.04 -24.80 44.94
C ALA A 558 -5.62 -24.23 44.86
N TYR A 559 -5.18 -23.80 43.67
CA TYR A 559 -3.89 -23.13 43.53
C TYR A 559 -3.75 -21.88 44.42
N ILE A 560 -4.77 -21.00 44.41
CA ILE A 560 -4.78 -19.79 45.24
C ILE A 560 -4.74 -20.16 46.73
N PHE A 561 -5.49 -21.17 47.14
CA PHE A 561 -5.53 -21.63 48.52
C PHE A 561 -4.16 -22.14 49.01
N ALA A 562 -3.50 -22.98 48.22
CA ALA A 562 -2.14 -23.44 48.51
C ALA A 562 -1.13 -22.29 48.55
N HIS A 563 -1.25 -21.31 47.64
CA HIS A 563 -0.37 -20.15 47.62
C HIS A 563 -0.62 -19.20 48.81
N GLN A 564 -1.87 -19.05 49.25
CA GLN A 564 -2.24 -18.20 50.39
C GLN A 564 -1.85 -18.81 51.74
N ALA A 565 -1.73 -20.14 51.84
CA ALA A 565 -1.22 -20.80 53.04
C ALA A 565 0.20 -20.31 53.41
N ASN A 566 0.99 -19.88 52.42
CA ASN A 566 2.36 -19.36 52.57
C ASN A 566 3.26 -20.26 53.44
N ASP A 567 3.00 -21.57 53.42
CA ASP A 567 3.66 -22.59 54.23
C ASP A 567 4.83 -23.21 53.43
N PRO A 568 6.08 -23.14 53.93
CA PRO A 568 7.23 -23.80 53.32
C PRO A 568 7.04 -25.30 53.07
N LEU A 569 6.25 -26.00 53.91
CA LEU A 569 5.94 -27.42 53.74
C LEU A 569 5.05 -27.65 52.51
N VAL A 570 4.10 -26.75 52.24
CA VAL A 570 3.25 -26.80 51.03
C VAL A 570 4.11 -26.62 49.78
N VAL A 571 5.05 -25.66 49.78
CA VAL A 571 5.96 -25.43 48.65
C VAL A 571 6.90 -26.62 48.44
N LYS A 572 7.44 -27.19 49.53
CA LYS A 572 8.28 -28.39 49.47
C LYS A 572 7.51 -29.58 48.91
N SER A 573 6.31 -29.85 49.42
CA SER A 573 5.48 -30.97 48.94
C SER A 573 4.99 -30.77 47.50
N ALA A 574 4.78 -29.53 47.06
CA ALA A 574 4.49 -29.23 45.66
C ALA A 574 5.68 -29.53 44.74
N ARG A 575 6.92 -29.26 45.18
CA ARG A 575 8.14 -29.63 44.45
C ARG A 575 8.36 -31.14 44.42
N GLU A 576 8.13 -31.83 45.54
CA GLU A 576 8.22 -33.29 45.63
C GLU A 576 7.20 -33.97 44.71
N PHE A 577 5.95 -33.51 44.71
CA PHE A 577 4.92 -33.99 43.77
C PHE A 577 5.40 -33.87 42.33
N PHE A 578 5.89 -32.69 41.94
CA PHE A 578 6.34 -32.48 40.57
C PHE A 578 7.56 -33.34 40.23
N THR A 579 8.51 -33.48 41.16
CA THR A 579 9.67 -34.37 41.01
C THR A 579 9.22 -35.81 40.76
N ALA A 580 8.19 -36.29 41.47
CA ALA A 580 7.60 -37.61 41.26
C ALA A 580 6.92 -37.76 39.88
N VAL A 581 6.29 -36.70 39.35
CA VAL A 581 5.76 -36.67 37.98
C VAL A 581 6.89 -36.77 36.96
N GLU A 582 7.99 -36.04 37.16
CA GLU A 582 9.18 -36.06 36.30
C GLU A 582 9.86 -37.42 36.33
N SER A 583 10.00 -38.05 37.50
CA SER A 583 10.61 -39.38 37.66
C SER A 583 9.71 -40.54 37.18
N GLY A 584 8.44 -40.25 36.88
CA GLY A 584 7.52 -41.21 36.28
C GLY A 584 6.68 -42.04 37.24
N SER A 585 6.44 -41.54 38.45
CA SER A 585 5.48 -42.18 39.36
C SER A 585 4.09 -42.23 38.75
N HIS A 586 3.50 -43.43 38.70
CA HIS A 586 2.23 -43.68 38.02
C HIS A 586 1.07 -42.89 38.64
N GLN A 587 0.97 -42.86 39.98
CA GLN A 587 -0.14 -42.20 40.68
C GLN A 587 -0.10 -40.68 40.48
N GLU A 588 1.05 -40.05 40.70
CA GLU A 588 1.23 -38.61 40.52
C GLU A 588 1.07 -38.19 39.05
N ARG A 589 1.57 -38.99 38.09
CA ARG A 589 1.34 -38.74 36.65
C ARG A 589 -0.14 -38.80 36.29
N GLN A 590 -0.89 -39.77 36.80
CA GLN A 590 -2.32 -39.89 36.52
C GLN A 590 -3.09 -38.67 37.06
N LEU A 591 -2.73 -38.20 38.26
CA LEU A 591 -3.31 -37.00 38.86
C LEU A 591 -2.98 -35.74 38.03
N TRP A 592 -1.72 -35.58 37.64
CA TRP A 592 -1.28 -34.48 36.77
C TRP A 592 -1.99 -34.49 35.40
N GLN A 593 -2.13 -35.66 34.76
CA GLN A 593 -2.84 -35.81 33.48
C GLN A 593 -4.32 -35.43 33.60
N SER A 594 -4.95 -35.75 34.73
CA SER A 594 -6.35 -35.38 35.01
C SER A 594 -6.50 -33.86 35.11
N ILE A 595 -5.58 -33.18 35.82
CA ILE A 595 -5.55 -31.71 35.91
C ILE A 595 -5.36 -31.09 34.52
N CYS A 596 -4.43 -31.61 33.72
CA CYS A 596 -4.19 -31.12 32.36
C CYS A 596 -5.43 -31.27 31.47
N SER A 597 -6.10 -32.43 31.53
CA SER A 597 -7.30 -32.72 30.73
C SER A 597 -8.44 -31.75 31.02
N ILE A 598 -8.68 -31.43 32.29
CA ILE A 598 -9.69 -30.43 32.70
C ILE A 598 -9.38 -29.06 32.10
N GLY A 599 -8.11 -28.64 32.16
CA GLY A 599 -7.70 -27.34 31.63
C GLY A 599 -7.77 -27.27 30.09
N VAL A 600 -7.36 -28.32 29.36
CA VAL A 600 -7.50 -28.38 27.90
C VAL A 600 -8.96 -28.29 27.48
N ALA A 601 -9.86 -29.06 28.11
CA ALA A 601 -11.29 -29.04 27.79
C ALA A 601 -11.93 -27.65 27.97
N GLU A 602 -11.48 -26.87 28.97
CA GLU A 602 -11.95 -25.50 29.15
C GLU A 602 -11.38 -24.54 28.08
N LEU A 603 -10.09 -24.69 27.75
CA LEU A 603 -9.46 -23.91 26.68
C LEU A 603 -10.15 -24.14 25.33
N GLU A 604 -10.52 -25.38 25.00
CA GLU A 604 -11.24 -25.70 23.76
C GLU A 604 -12.59 -24.97 23.66
N LYS A 605 -13.35 -24.86 24.77
CA LYS A 605 -14.60 -24.08 24.80
C LYS A 605 -14.35 -22.61 24.50
N ILE A 606 -13.33 -22.03 25.12
CA ILE A 606 -12.95 -20.62 24.92
C ILE A 606 -12.47 -20.41 23.48
N TYR A 607 -11.63 -21.31 22.94
CA TYR A 607 -11.17 -21.23 21.56
C TYR A 607 -12.29 -21.37 20.55
N LYS A 608 -13.29 -22.22 20.80
CA LYS A 608 -14.51 -22.30 19.99
C LYS A 608 -15.27 -20.96 20.00
N GLN A 609 -15.42 -20.32 21.17
CA GLN A 609 -16.08 -19.02 21.29
C GLN A 609 -15.30 -17.89 20.60
N LEU A 610 -13.97 -17.89 20.72
CA LEU A 610 -13.09 -16.93 20.06
C LEU A 610 -12.87 -17.24 18.57
N GLY A 611 -13.33 -18.40 18.08
CA GLY A 611 -13.00 -18.89 16.75
C GLY A 611 -11.48 -18.96 16.54
N ALA A 612 -10.74 -19.57 17.45
CA ALA A 612 -9.34 -19.96 17.24
C ALA A 612 -9.31 -21.40 16.72
N HIS A 613 -8.35 -21.71 15.84
CA HIS A 613 -8.16 -23.05 15.26
C HIS A 613 -6.70 -23.45 15.40
N PHE A 614 -6.45 -24.70 15.75
CA PHE A 614 -5.11 -25.28 15.89
C PHE A 614 -5.07 -26.61 15.16
N ASP A 615 -4.00 -26.84 14.40
CA ASP A 615 -3.75 -28.11 13.72
C ASP A 615 -3.04 -29.10 14.67
N SER A 616 -2.31 -28.57 15.66
CA SER A 616 -1.64 -29.37 16.69
C SER A 616 -1.71 -28.69 18.06
N PHE A 617 -2.01 -29.48 19.09
CA PHE A 617 -1.80 -29.12 20.48
C PHE A 617 -0.53 -29.81 20.96
N GLU A 618 0.52 -29.01 21.09
CA GLU A 618 1.79 -29.44 21.66
C GLU A 618 1.84 -29.10 23.15
N ARG A 619 2.68 -29.81 23.88
CA ARG A 619 2.80 -29.70 25.34
C ARG A 619 4.26 -29.54 25.73
N GLU A 620 4.53 -28.68 26.68
CA GLU A 620 5.87 -28.49 27.24
C GLU A 620 6.48 -29.82 27.75
N SER A 621 5.63 -30.66 28.35
CA SER A 621 5.99 -32.01 28.81
C SER A 621 6.48 -32.95 27.70
N GLN A 622 5.99 -32.80 26.46
CA GLN A 622 6.41 -33.64 25.33
C GLN A 622 7.89 -33.48 24.98
N TYR A 623 8.46 -32.31 25.28
CA TYR A 623 9.84 -31.98 24.97
C TYR A 623 10.75 -32.01 26.20
N ALA A 624 10.24 -32.39 27.38
CA ALA A 624 11.02 -32.38 28.62
C ALA A 624 12.21 -33.36 28.57
N GLU A 625 11.99 -34.58 28.09
CA GLU A 625 13.05 -35.60 27.96
C GLU A 625 14.00 -35.30 26.79
N GLU A 626 13.46 -34.85 25.64
CA GLU A 626 14.30 -34.45 24.51
C GLU A 626 15.19 -33.24 24.88
N ALA A 627 14.70 -32.30 25.66
CA ALA A 627 15.51 -31.18 26.17
C ALA A 627 16.67 -31.65 27.05
N LYS A 628 16.46 -32.64 27.93
CA LYS A 628 17.54 -33.22 28.76
C LYS A 628 18.60 -33.88 27.87
N GLU A 629 18.18 -34.62 26.85
CA GLU A 629 19.09 -35.29 25.93
C GLU A 629 19.88 -34.30 25.06
N CYS A 630 19.21 -33.25 24.56
CA CYS A 630 19.87 -32.15 23.86
C CYS A 630 20.93 -31.47 24.72
N VAL A 631 20.62 -31.14 25.98
CA VAL A 631 21.59 -30.50 26.88
C VAL A 631 22.79 -31.39 27.16
N LYS A 632 22.58 -32.69 27.41
CA LYS A 632 23.69 -33.66 27.57
C LYS A 632 24.56 -33.72 26.33
N CYS A 633 23.95 -33.80 25.15
CA CYS A 633 24.66 -33.84 23.87
C CYS A 633 25.46 -32.56 23.61
N TRP A 634 24.90 -31.38 23.92
CA TRP A 634 25.59 -30.10 23.75
C TRP A 634 26.71 -29.87 24.77
N LEU A 635 26.54 -30.32 26.02
CA LEU A 635 27.63 -30.36 27.01
C LEU A 635 28.78 -31.25 26.54
N ALA A 636 28.48 -32.47 26.08
CA ALA A 636 29.50 -33.41 25.59
C ALA A 636 30.28 -32.89 24.37
N ARG A 637 29.70 -31.96 23.61
CA ARG A 637 30.33 -31.30 22.45
C ARG A 637 30.95 -29.93 22.78
N ASN A 638 31.02 -29.55 24.06
CA ASN A 638 31.48 -28.24 24.53
C ASN A 638 30.71 -27.03 23.95
N ALA A 639 29.48 -27.24 23.48
CA ALA A 639 28.62 -26.15 23.01
C ALA A 639 27.92 -25.43 24.18
N LEU A 640 27.79 -26.09 25.34
CA LEU A 640 27.35 -25.50 26.60
C LEU A 640 28.44 -25.63 27.66
N SER A 641 28.39 -24.77 28.68
CA SER A 641 29.34 -24.75 29.81
C SER A 641 28.63 -24.55 31.14
N TYR A 642 29.30 -24.91 32.22
CA TYR A 642 28.89 -24.56 33.58
C TYR A 642 29.29 -23.12 33.92
N ASP A 643 28.47 -22.40 34.69
CA ASP A 643 28.87 -21.15 35.36
C ASP A 643 29.41 -21.40 36.78
N GLU A 644 29.71 -20.32 37.50
CA GLU A 644 30.26 -20.35 38.87
C GLU A 644 29.29 -20.98 39.89
N ASP A 645 27.98 -20.89 39.65
CA ASP A 645 26.92 -21.44 40.50
C ASP A 645 26.51 -22.88 40.09
N GLY A 646 27.17 -23.44 39.08
CA GLY A 646 26.89 -24.77 38.53
C GLY A 646 25.67 -24.82 37.60
N LEU A 647 25.13 -23.68 37.15
CA LEU A 647 24.12 -23.65 36.09
C LEU A 647 24.75 -24.07 34.77
N VAL A 648 23.98 -24.72 33.90
CA VAL A 648 24.42 -25.06 32.55
C VAL A 648 23.83 -24.05 31.57
N GLY A 649 24.65 -23.49 30.69
CA GLY A 649 24.21 -22.46 29.75
C GLY A 649 25.16 -22.23 28.58
N PHE A 650 24.70 -21.41 27.64
CA PHE A 650 25.47 -20.98 26.47
C PHE A 650 26.21 -19.68 26.77
N LYS A 651 27.51 -19.63 26.50
CA LYS A 651 28.36 -18.44 26.76
C LYS A 651 28.69 -17.74 25.45
N THR A 652 28.38 -16.45 25.36
CA THR A 652 28.53 -15.65 24.13
C THR A 652 28.70 -14.17 24.44
N GLY A 653 29.71 -13.52 23.86
CA GLY A 653 29.93 -12.07 23.99
C GLY A 653 29.94 -11.54 25.43
N GLY A 654 30.41 -12.32 26.40
CA GLY A 654 30.39 -11.97 27.83
C GLY A 654 29.06 -12.22 28.55
N ARG A 655 28.01 -12.68 27.85
CA ARG A 655 26.73 -13.11 28.44
C ARG A 655 26.73 -14.62 28.68
N PHE A 656 26.03 -15.04 29.72
CA PHE A 656 25.70 -16.44 30.01
C PHE A 656 24.19 -16.63 29.91
N LEU A 657 23.75 -17.55 29.06
CA LEU A 657 22.33 -17.83 28.82
C LEU A 657 22.00 -19.21 29.41
N PRO A 658 21.40 -19.28 30.60
CA PRO A 658 21.17 -20.54 31.31
C PRO A 658 20.09 -21.38 30.61
N VAL A 659 20.35 -22.69 30.48
CA VAL A 659 19.42 -23.69 29.94
C VAL A 659 19.01 -24.75 30.97
N CYS A 660 19.83 -25.03 31.98
CA CYS A 660 19.48 -25.88 33.13
C CYS A 660 19.91 -25.25 34.45
N LYS A 661 19.20 -25.64 35.51
CA LYS A 661 19.59 -25.36 36.90
C LYS A 661 20.73 -26.27 37.36
N SER A 662 21.33 -25.93 38.50
CA SER A 662 22.41 -26.70 39.13
C SER A 662 21.99 -28.11 39.58
N ASP A 663 20.69 -28.34 39.82
CA ASP A 663 20.13 -29.67 40.09
C ASP A 663 19.92 -30.53 38.82
N GLY A 664 20.28 -30.01 37.64
CA GLY A 664 20.10 -30.67 36.35
C GLY A 664 18.70 -30.52 35.74
N SER A 665 17.76 -29.86 36.42
CA SER A 665 16.43 -29.59 35.86
C SER A 665 16.50 -28.58 34.70
N THR A 666 15.75 -28.85 33.62
CA THR A 666 15.74 -27.99 32.44
C THR A 666 14.93 -26.72 32.69
N LEU A 667 15.40 -25.59 32.15
CA LEU A 667 14.65 -24.33 32.11
C LEU A 667 13.72 -24.30 30.89
N TYR A 668 12.78 -23.35 30.88
CA TYR A 668 11.79 -23.19 29.80
C TYR A 668 12.45 -23.10 28.41
N ILE A 669 13.53 -22.31 28.31
CA ILE A 669 14.28 -22.15 27.06
C ILE A 669 14.85 -23.47 26.50
N ALA A 670 15.23 -24.43 27.35
CA ALA A 670 15.72 -25.73 26.89
C ALA A 670 14.62 -26.55 26.19
N ARG A 671 13.37 -26.43 26.66
CA ARG A 671 12.22 -27.09 26.06
C ARG A 671 11.78 -26.40 24.77
N ASP A 672 11.86 -25.07 24.72
CA ASP A 672 11.64 -24.32 23.48
C ASP A 672 12.68 -24.64 22.40
N LEU A 673 13.95 -24.84 22.79
CA LEU A 673 15.01 -25.29 21.88
C LEU A 673 14.67 -26.68 21.31
N ALA A 674 14.31 -27.62 22.17
CA ALA A 674 13.90 -28.97 21.75
C ALA A 674 12.67 -28.91 20.83
N ALA A 675 11.66 -28.12 21.16
CA ALA A 675 10.47 -27.94 20.34
C ALA A 675 10.79 -27.34 18.96
N ALA A 676 11.64 -26.32 18.89
CA ALA A 676 12.06 -25.72 17.62
C ALA A 676 12.79 -26.74 16.73
N ILE A 677 13.69 -27.53 17.30
CA ILE A 677 14.45 -28.55 16.58
C ILE A 677 13.52 -29.69 16.11
N ALA A 678 12.61 -30.16 16.98
CA ALA A 678 11.63 -31.18 16.63
C ALA A 678 10.71 -30.71 15.49
N ARG A 679 10.23 -29.46 15.53
CA ARG A 679 9.42 -28.88 14.45
C ARG A 679 10.17 -28.77 13.13
N GLN A 680 11.48 -28.47 13.17
CA GLN A 680 12.31 -28.48 11.96
C GLN A 680 12.40 -29.87 11.33
N ARG A 681 12.48 -30.93 12.15
CA ARG A 681 12.47 -32.32 11.67
C ARG A 681 11.10 -32.73 11.10
N THR A 682 10.02 -32.39 11.81
CA THR A 682 8.65 -32.83 11.48
C THR A 682 8.03 -32.05 10.32
N TYR A 683 8.10 -30.73 10.33
CA TYR A 683 7.38 -29.87 9.38
C TYR A 683 8.27 -29.28 8.29
N GLN A 684 9.60 -29.25 8.51
CA GLN A 684 10.58 -28.57 7.65
C GLN A 684 10.10 -27.16 7.22
N PRO A 685 9.73 -26.29 8.18
CA PRO A 685 9.14 -25.00 7.86
C PRO A 685 10.17 -24.07 7.19
N ASP A 686 9.67 -23.18 6.36
CA ASP A 686 10.42 -22.04 5.82
C ASP A 686 10.49 -20.91 6.86
N LYS A 687 9.43 -20.73 7.67
CA LYS A 687 9.40 -19.77 8.80
C LYS A 687 8.52 -20.26 9.93
N ILE A 688 8.90 -19.93 11.17
CA ILE A 688 8.17 -20.21 12.40
C ILE A 688 7.86 -18.87 13.08
N TYR A 689 6.58 -18.48 13.12
CA TYR A 689 6.12 -17.26 13.76
C TYR A 689 5.64 -17.55 15.18
N TYR A 690 6.25 -16.91 16.17
CA TYR A 690 5.86 -16.96 17.58
C TYR A 690 5.09 -15.70 17.95
N VAL A 691 3.80 -15.83 18.26
CA VAL A 691 2.93 -14.70 18.57
C VAL A 691 2.85 -14.50 20.08
N VAL A 692 3.83 -13.79 20.62
CA VAL A 692 4.04 -13.62 22.07
C VAL A 692 4.19 -12.14 22.42
N ASP A 693 3.83 -11.77 23.65
CA ASP A 693 3.91 -10.39 24.11
C ASP A 693 5.34 -9.84 24.05
N SER A 694 5.45 -8.52 23.90
CA SER A 694 6.72 -7.80 23.77
C SER A 694 7.64 -7.93 25.00
N GLY A 695 7.10 -8.28 26.17
CA GLY A 695 7.89 -8.52 27.37
C GLY A 695 8.82 -9.74 27.27
N GLN A 696 8.57 -10.66 26.34
CA GLN A 696 9.39 -11.85 26.12
C GLN A 696 10.37 -11.71 24.95
N ALA A 697 10.64 -10.49 24.47
CA ALA A 697 11.58 -10.26 23.38
C ALA A 697 12.96 -10.89 23.65
N GLN A 698 13.49 -10.71 24.87
CA GLN A 698 14.82 -11.23 25.23
C GLN A 698 14.89 -12.76 25.15
N HIS A 699 13.81 -13.46 25.53
CA HIS A 699 13.74 -14.91 25.46
C HIS A 699 13.91 -15.44 24.03
N PHE A 700 13.26 -14.82 23.04
CA PHE A 700 13.39 -15.23 21.64
C PHE A 700 14.74 -14.85 21.03
N ASP A 701 15.32 -13.72 21.47
CA ASP A 701 16.67 -13.32 21.06
C ASP A 701 17.71 -14.32 21.62
N ASP A 702 17.56 -14.73 22.89
CA ASP A 702 18.38 -15.75 23.53
C ASP A 702 18.19 -17.12 22.87
N LEU A 703 16.94 -17.51 22.53
CA LEU A 703 16.63 -18.76 21.84
C LEU A 703 17.35 -18.87 20.49
N LYS A 704 17.33 -17.81 19.68
CA LYS A 704 18.06 -17.74 18.40
C LYS A 704 19.57 -17.83 18.58
N MET A 705 20.08 -17.12 19.58
CA MET A 705 21.50 -17.07 19.87
C MET A 705 22.03 -18.45 20.27
N ILE A 706 21.28 -19.17 21.13
CA ILE A 706 21.62 -20.53 21.51
C ILE A 706 21.49 -21.48 20.32
N LEU A 707 20.40 -21.44 19.53
CA LEU A 707 20.25 -22.29 18.34
C LEU A 707 21.42 -22.15 17.37
N SER A 708 21.83 -20.91 17.09
CA SER A 708 22.98 -20.64 16.21
C SER A 708 24.28 -21.21 16.82
N GLY A 709 24.49 -20.97 18.10
CA GLY A 709 25.68 -21.42 18.84
C GLY A 709 25.81 -22.93 18.99
N VAL A 710 24.69 -23.66 19.09
CA VAL A 710 24.67 -25.13 19.21
C VAL A 710 24.57 -25.86 17.86
N GLY A 711 24.74 -25.13 16.74
CA GLY A 711 24.89 -25.70 15.40
C GLY A 711 23.65 -25.66 14.49
N PHE A 712 22.65 -24.83 14.79
CA PHE A 712 21.44 -24.65 13.97
C PHE A 712 21.20 -23.19 13.53
N PRO A 713 22.17 -22.52 12.87
CA PRO A 713 22.00 -21.13 12.41
C PRO A 713 20.84 -21.00 11.40
N ASP A 714 20.72 -21.92 10.44
CA ASP A 714 19.63 -21.93 9.47
C ASP A 714 18.25 -22.02 10.10
N LEU A 715 18.14 -22.71 11.25
CA LEU A 715 16.89 -22.75 12.00
C LEU A 715 16.66 -21.43 12.73
N ALA A 716 17.68 -20.87 13.38
CA ALA A 716 17.58 -19.59 14.09
C ALA A 716 17.06 -18.45 13.20
N ASP A 717 17.48 -18.42 11.93
CA ASP A 717 17.03 -17.44 10.93
C ASP A 717 15.56 -17.62 10.50
N LYS A 718 15.00 -18.80 10.71
CA LYS A 718 13.58 -19.09 10.44
C LYS A 718 12.65 -18.70 11.56
N LEU A 719 13.14 -18.36 12.75
CA LEU A 719 12.31 -17.98 13.90
C LEU A 719 11.92 -16.50 13.81
N PHE A 720 10.64 -16.16 13.97
CA PHE A 720 10.13 -14.79 13.92
C PHE A 720 9.23 -14.49 15.11
N HIS A 721 9.61 -13.53 15.95
CA HIS A 721 8.80 -13.10 17.09
C HIS A 721 7.81 -12.00 16.65
N VAL A 722 6.52 -12.34 16.57
CA VAL A 722 5.41 -11.41 16.29
C VAL A 722 4.99 -10.75 17.61
N LYS A 723 5.74 -9.72 18.00
CA LYS A 723 5.58 -9.01 19.28
C LYS A 723 4.32 -8.15 19.32
N PHE A 724 3.59 -8.14 20.43
CA PHE A 724 2.46 -7.24 20.68
C PHE A 724 2.48 -6.63 22.11
N GLY A 725 1.77 -5.52 22.35
CA GLY A 725 1.71 -4.81 23.63
C GLY A 725 0.71 -5.43 24.62
N LYS A 726 0.39 -4.75 25.73
CA LYS A 726 -0.55 -5.23 26.75
C LYS A 726 -1.90 -4.50 26.73
N ILE A 727 -2.95 -5.19 27.20
CA ILE A 727 -4.22 -4.52 27.56
C ILE A 727 -4.06 -3.99 28.98
N ARG A 728 -4.24 -2.68 29.17
CA ARG A 728 -4.18 -2.00 30.47
C ARG A 728 -5.58 -1.86 31.08
N ASN A 729 -5.64 -1.61 32.38
CA ASN A 729 -6.88 -1.43 33.15
C ASN A 729 -7.84 -2.64 33.16
N THR A 730 -7.33 -3.85 32.94
CA THR A 730 -8.09 -5.12 33.06
C THR A 730 -7.87 -5.78 34.42
N SER A 731 -7.41 -5.03 35.42
CA SER A 731 -7.27 -5.50 36.79
C SER A 731 -8.41 -4.92 37.62
N THR A 732 -9.09 -5.76 38.39
CA THR A 732 -10.03 -5.27 39.40
C THR A 732 -9.26 -4.47 40.47
N ARG A 733 -9.96 -3.67 41.29
CA ARG A 733 -9.34 -2.92 42.42
C ARG A 733 -8.47 -3.78 43.36
N GLN A 734 -8.59 -5.12 43.30
CA GLN A 734 -7.81 -6.09 44.08
C GLN A 734 -6.63 -6.73 43.31
N GLY A 735 -6.22 -6.22 42.15
CA GLY A 735 -5.05 -6.75 41.42
C GLY A 735 -5.31 -8.06 40.65
N LYS A 736 -6.49 -8.69 40.78
CA LYS A 736 -6.84 -9.92 40.05
C LYS A 736 -7.03 -9.63 38.56
N GLY A 737 -6.35 -10.41 37.71
CA GLY A 737 -6.54 -10.38 36.26
C GLY A 737 -7.95 -10.80 35.87
N VAL A 738 -8.59 -10.06 34.96
CA VAL A 738 -9.91 -10.37 34.42
C VAL A 738 -9.86 -11.64 33.56
N LEU A 739 -10.82 -12.55 33.76
CA LEU A 739 -11.00 -13.73 32.91
C LEU A 739 -11.65 -13.33 31.58
N VAL A 740 -11.27 -14.01 30.50
CA VAL A 740 -11.86 -13.74 29.17
C VAL A 740 -13.35 -14.09 29.13
N SER A 741 -13.77 -15.15 29.84
CA SER A 741 -15.19 -15.50 30.01
C SER A 741 -16.01 -14.35 30.59
N ASP A 742 -15.50 -13.76 31.68
CA ASP A 742 -16.17 -12.67 32.39
C ASP A 742 -16.24 -11.42 31.51
N LEU A 743 -15.13 -11.12 30.84
CA LEU A 743 -15.06 -10.02 29.88
C LEU A 743 -16.11 -10.18 28.76
N LEU A 744 -16.19 -11.36 28.14
CA LEU A 744 -17.15 -11.64 27.06
C LEU A 744 -18.61 -11.62 27.56
N ASN A 745 -18.87 -12.08 28.78
CA ASN A 745 -20.19 -12.02 29.40
C ASN A 745 -20.63 -10.56 29.66
N GLU A 746 -19.75 -9.74 30.23
CA GLU A 746 -19.99 -8.30 30.42
C GLU A 746 -20.28 -7.58 29.09
N GLY A 747 -19.48 -7.88 28.06
CA GLY A 747 -19.70 -7.35 26.72
C GLY A 747 -21.02 -7.81 26.09
N THR A 748 -21.42 -9.06 26.33
CA THR A 748 -22.68 -9.61 25.85
C THR A 748 -23.86 -8.89 26.48
N LEU A 749 -23.85 -8.71 27.81
CA LEU A 749 -24.89 -7.96 28.54
C LEU A 749 -24.96 -6.50 28.06
N THR A 750 -23.81 -5.86 27.88
CA THR A 750 -23.74 -4.48 27.36
C THR A 750 -24.33 -4.39 25.95
N ALA A 751 -24.01 -5.35 25.07
CA ALA A 751 -24.55 -5.40 23.72
C ALA A 751 -26.06 -5.68 23.70
N GLN A 752 -26.56 -6.54 24.59
CA GLN A 752 -28.00 -6.78 24.77
C GLN A 752 -28.75 -5.50 25.16
N ASN A 753 -28.18 -4.71 26.07
CA ASN A 753 -28.77 -3.42 26.45
C ASN A 753 -28.80 -2.45 25.26
N VAL A 754 -27.71 -2.37 24.47
CA VAL A 754 -27.69 -1.56 23.24
C VAL A 754 -28.76 -2.02 22.23
N LEU A 755 -28.99 -3.33 22.11
CA LEU A 755 -30.03 -3.89 21.23
C LEU A 755 -31.44 -3.54 21.71
N ARG A 756 -31.71 -3.67 23.02
CA ARG A 756 -32.99 -3.34 23.66
C ARG A 756 -33.41 -1.89 23.44
N PHE A 757 -32.47 -0.96 23.57
CA PHE A 757 -32.75 0.48 23.48
C PHE A 757 -32.55 1.09 22.09
N SER A 758 -32.19 0.29 21.07
CA SER A 758 -32.01 0.80 19.70
C SER A 758 -33.33 0.77 18.92
N PRO A 759 -33.83 1.91 18.40
CA PRO A 759 -35.10 1.98 17.65
C PRO A 759 -35.06 1.28 16.28
N THR A 760 -33.88 0.80 15.88
CA THR A 760 -33.64 0.17 14.57
C THR A 760 -33.37 -1.33 14.65
N THR A 761 -33.41 -1.91 15.86
CA THR A 761 -33.25 -3.35 16.08
C THR A 761 -34.37 -4.11 15.39
N LYS A 762 -34.02 -5.07 14.53
CA LYS A 762 -34.97 -5.95 13.81
C LYS A 762 -34.89 -7.41 14.28
N VAL A 763 -34.24 -7.65 15.40
CA VAL A 763 -34.12 -8.99 16.02
C VAL A 763 -35.06 -9.04 17.21
N GLY A 764 -35.71 -10.18 17.41
CA GLY A 764 -36.52 -10.40 18.61
C GLY A 764 -35.65 -10.64 19.84
N PRO A 765 -36.20 -10.44 21.05
CA PRO A 765 -35.48 -10.64 22.31
C PRO A 765 -34.83 -12.03 22.46
N GLU A 766 -35.41 -13.05 21.83
CA GLU A 766 -34.92 -14.43 21.84
C GLU A 766 -33.54 -14.61 21.19
N LEU A 767 -33.15 -13.71 20.27
CA LEU A 767 -31.83 -13.73 19.63
C LEU A 767 -30.82 -12.80 20.31
N PHE A 768 -31.22 -12.01 21.31
CA PHE A 768 -30.36 -10.98 21.90
C PHE A 768 -29.09 -11.56 22.52
N GLU A 769 -29.15 -12.77 23.09
CA GLU A 769 -27.95 -13.45 23.61
C GLU A 769 -26.96 -13.77 22.49
N GLN A 770 -27.41 -14.40 21.42
CA GLN A 770 -26.52 -14.79 20.33
C GLN A 770 -25.95 -13.57 19.58
N VAL A 771 -26.81 -12.58 19.29
CA VAL A 771 -26.40 -11.32 18.67
C VAL A 771 -25.47 -10.55 19.59
N GLY A 772 -25.77 -10.51 20.89
CA GLY A 772 -24.95 -9.88 21.92
C GLY A 772 -23.55 -10.47 21.97
N LYS A 773 -23.42 -11.81 21.99
CA LYS A 773 -22.12 -12.51 21.95
C LYS A 773 -21.32 -12.13 20.71
N CYS A 774 -21.97 -12.09 19.53
CA CYS A 774 -21.32 -11.71 18.28
C CYS A 774 -20.86 -10.25 18.28
N LEU A 775 -21.69 -9.32 18.74
CA LEU A 775 -21.36 -7.89 18.84
C LEU A 775 -20.22 -7.64 19.84
N ALA A 776 -20.25 -8.32 21.00
CA ALA A 776 -19.21 -8.24 22.01
C ALA A 776 -17.84 -8.69 21.44
N LEU A 777 -17.80 -9.87 20.81
CA LEU A 777 -16.57 -10.38 20.19
C LEU A 777 -16.09 -9.46 19.05
N THR A 778 -17.01 -8.96 18.22
CA THR A 778 -16.67 -8.01 17.14
C THR A 778 -16.04 -6.73 17.69
N ALA A 779 -16.62 -6.17 18.75
CA ALA A 779 -16.13 -4.95 19.38
C ALA A 779 -14.73 -5.16 19.99
N LEU A 780 -14.50 -6.32 20.62
CA LEU A 780 -13.22 -6.72 21.19
C LEU A 780 -12.12 -6.83 20.11
N ILE A 781 -12.38 -7.61 19.04
CA ILE A 781 -11.45 -7.79 17.92
C ILE A 781 -11.10 -6.45 17.27
N VAL A 782 -12.12 -5.66 16.94
CA VAL A 782 -11.91 -4.39 16.24
C VAL A 782 -11.19 -3.38 17.13
N ARG A 783 -11.43 -3.39 18.44
CA ARG A 783 -10.71 -2.53 19.37
C ARG A 783 -9.22 -2.88 19.45
N ASP A 784 -8.88 -4.17 19.56
CA ASP A 784 -7.50 -4.65 19.59
C ASP A 784 -6.77 -4.34 18.27
N PHE A 785 -7.43 -4.57 17.15
CA PHE A 785 -6.84 -4.42 15.82
C PHE A 785 -6.85 -3.00 15.26
N LYS A 786 -7.48 -2.03 15.93
CA LYS A 786 -7.59 -0.63 15.44
C LYS A 786 -6.28 0.14 15.41
N GLN A 787 -5.28 -0.33 16.15
CA GLN A 787 -3.97 0.31 16.34
C GLN A 787 -2.84 -0.70 16.11
N ARG A 788 -1.59 -0.24 16.05
CA ARG A 788 -0.43 -1.12 15.91
C ARG A 788 -0.38 -2.13 17.05
N ARG A 789 -0.07 -3.39 16.74
CA ARG A 789 -0.09 -4.48 17.73
C ARG A 789 0.84 -4.24 18.93
N GLN A 790 1.97 -3.56 18.73
CA GLN A 790 2.97 -3.27 19.77
C GLN A 790 2.53 -2.20 20.78
N ILE A 791 1.47 -1.45 20.49
CA ILE A 791 0.99 -0.39 21.37
C ILE A 791 0.06 -0.98 22.43
N ASP A 792 0.32 -0.64 23.68
CA ASP A 792 -0.58 -0.93 24.81
C ASP A 792 -1.90 -0.15 24.67
N TYR A 793 -3.01 -0.68 25.18
CA TYR A 793 -4.26 0.10 25.21
C TYR A 793 -5.18 -0.22 26.39
N ASP A 794 -6.01 0.78 26.71
CA ASP A 794 -7.11 0.63 27.66
C ASP A 794 -8.37 0.10 26.97
N PHE A 795 -8.93 -0.96 27.54
CA PHE A 795 -10.20 -1.52 27.09
C PHE A 795 -11.38 -0.98 27.93
N CYS A 796 -12.46 -0.58 27.26
CA CYS A 796 -13.68 -0.06 27.87
C CYS A 796 -14.87 -0.42 26.98
N TRP A 797 -15.81 -1.19 27.52
CA TRP A 797 -16.98 -1.68 26.78
C TRP A 797 -17.86 -0.55 26.24
N GLU A 798 -18.11 0.47 27.06
CA GLU A 798 -18.91 1.64 26.67
C GLU A 798 -18.35 2.33 25.42
N LYS A 799 -17.01 2.38 25.27
CA LYS A 799 -16.35 2.93 24.08
C LYS A 799 -16.31 1.94 22.92
N ALA A 800 -16.16 0.65 23.20
CA ALA A 800 -16.04 -0.39 22.18
C ALA A 800 -17.37 -0.70 21.46
N LEU A 801 -18.51 -0.53 22.14
CA LEU A 801 -19.86 -0.83 21.63
C LEU A 801 -20.66 0.38 21.15
N GLN A 802 -20.04 1.57 21.05
CA GLN A 802 -20.75 2.76 20.54
C GLN A 802 -21.19 2.58 19.09
N ALA A 803 -22.44 2.95 18.79
CA ALA A 803 -22.97 2.93 17.45
C ALA A 803 -22.37 4.02 16.53
N LYS A 804 -21.91 5.13 17.12
CA LYS A 804 -21.22 6.22 16.42
C LYS A 804 -19.72 6.11 16.66
N GLY A 805 -18.94 6.24 15.59
CA GLY A 805 -17.48 6.20 15.64
C GLY A 805 -16.89 4.94 15.01
N ALA A 806 -15.56 4.89 14.96
CA ALA A 806 -14.79 3.78 14.40
C ALA A 806 -14.74 2.59 15.39
N THR A 807 -15.84 1.83 15.43
CA THR A 807 -16.07 0.69 16.33
C THR A 807 -16.51 -0.56 15.55
N GLY A 808 -16.44 -1.73 16.20
CA GLY A 808 -16.93 -2.98 15.61
C GLY A 808 -18.44 -2.96 15.32
N TYR A 809 -19.22 -2.25 16.14
CA TYR A 809 -20.65 -2.03 15.90
C TYR A 809 -20.89 -1.28 14.58
N GLN A 810 -20.09 -0.27 14.26
CA GLN A 810 -20.23 0.47 12.99
C GLN A 810 -20.02 -0.44 11.78
N LEU A 811 -19.07 -1.37 11.86
CA LEU A 811 -18.84 -2.37 10.79
C LEU A 811 -20.09 -3.24 10.62
N GLN A 812 -20.62 -3.79 11.70
CA GLN A 812 -21.83 -4.63 11.67
C GLN A 812 -23.04 -3.88 11.10
N ALA A 813 -23.30 -2.65 11.57
CA ALA A 813 -24.40 -1.82 11.11
C ALA A 813 -24.28 -1.46 9.62
N THR A 814 -23.07 -1.16 9.15
CA THR A 814 -22.85 -0.86 7.72
C THR A 814 -23.04 -2.10 6.85
N HIS A 815 -22.56 -3.26 7.29
CA HIS A 815 -22.74 -4.50 6.56
C HIS A 815 -24.22 -4.90 6.46
N ALA A 816 -24.96 -4.83 7.56
CA ALA A 816 -26.39 -5.11 7.57
C ALA A 816 -27.16 -4.18 6.61
N ARG A 817 -26.80 -2.89 6.57
CA ARG A 817 -27.38 -1.90 5.65
C ARG A 817 -27.08 -2.21 4.19
N LEU A 818 -25.80 -2.48 3.86
CA LEU A 818 -25.39 -2.81 2.50
C LEU A 818 -25.99 -4.14 2.03
N THR A 819 -26.09 -5.14 2.91
CA THR A 819 -26.75 -6.42 2.61
C THR A 819 -28.22 -6.22 2.32
N SER A 820 -28.96 -5.49 3.17
CA SER A 820 -30.37 -5.18 2.91
C SER A 820 -30.57 -4.40 1.61
N LEU A 821 -29.66 -3.48 1.27
CA LEU A 821 -29.71 -2.75 0.01
C LEU A 821 -29.47 -3.67 -1.19
N CYS A 822 -28.45 -4.53 -1.14
CA CYS A 822 -28.14 -5.45 -2.23
C CYS A 822 -29.22 -6.51 -2.41
N GLU A 823 -29.84 -6.99 -1.33
CA GLU A 823 -30.96 -7.94 -1.40
C GLU A 823 -32.18 -7.30 -2.07
N LYS A 824 -32.52 -6.05 -1.72
CA LYS A 824 -33.65 -5.32 -2.31
C LYS A 824 -33.51 -5.14 -3.82
N PHE A 825 -32.29 -4.94 -4.32
CA PHE A 825 -32.00 -4.68 -5.72
C PHE A 825 -31.26 -5.84 -6.42
N ALA A 826 -31.33 -7.05 -5.86
CA ALA A 826 -30.70 -8.25 -6.40
C ALA A 826 -31.05 -8.54 -7.87
N PRO A 827 -32.26 -8.23 -8.41
CA PRO A 827 -32.55 -8.41 -9.82
C PRO A 827 -31.62 -7.62 -10.77
N LEU A 828 -31.00 -6.53 -10.32
CA LEU A 828 -30.03 -5.76 -11.12
C LEU A 828 -28.70 -6.50 -11.32
N GLU A 829 -28.45 -7.59 -10.58
CA GLU A 829 -27.22 -8.39 -10.66
C GLU A 829 -26.93 -8.88 -12.07
N ALA A 830 -27.96 -9.30 -12.81
CA ALA A 830 -27.83 -9.84 -14.17
C ALA A 830 -27.30 -8.80 -15.17
N ASN A 831 -27.44 -7.51 -14.88
CA ASN A 831 -27.03 -6.41 -15.75
C ASN A 831 -25.64 -5.83 -15.37
N VAL A 832 -25.01 -6.31 -14.29
CA VAL A 832 -23.70 -5.82 -13.89
C VAL A 832 -22.64 -6.31 -14.90
N GLY A 833 -22.05 -5.37 -15.64
CA GLY A 833 -21.03 -5.64 -16.65
C GLY A 833 -21.54 -5.65 -18.09
N SER A 834 -22.87 -5.58 -18.31
CA SER A 834 -23.44 -5.46 -19.67
C SER A 834 -23.62 -4.01 -20.13
N MET A 835 -23.45 -3.03 -19.24
CA MET A 835 -23.63 -1.60 -19.52
C MET A 835 -22.46 -0.77 -18.97
N PRO A 836 -22.12 0.37 -19.60
CA PRO A 836 -21.14 1.31 -19.05
C PRO A 836 -21.57 1.81 -17.67
N LEU A 837 -20.67 1.79 -16.68
CA LEU A 837 -20.96 2.27 -15.33
C LEU A 837 -20.77 3.78 -15.25
N LYS A 838 -21.86 4.56 -15.34
CA LYS A 838 -21.82 6.00 -15.06
C LYS A 838 -21.93 6.26 -13.54
N LEU A 839 -20.84 6.71 -12.94
CA LEU A 839 -20.65 6.97 -11.50
C LEU A 839 -19.87 8.28 -11.31
N ASP A 840 -20.36 9.35 -11.92
CA ASP A 840 -19.76 10.69 -11.91
C ASP A 840 -20.06 11.48 -10.63
N GLU A 841 -20.96 10.98 -9.77
CA GLU A 841 -21.31 11.67 -8.53
C GLU A 841 -20.13 11.66 -7.53
N PRO A 842 -19.85 12.76 -6.80
CA PRO A 842 -18.69 12.86 -5.90
C PRO A 842 -18.61 11.74 -4.85
N GLU A 843 -19.74 11.34 -4.26
CA GLU A 843 -19.79 10.22 -3.31
C GLU A 843 -19.53 8.86 -3.97
N ALA A 844 -19.90 8.71 -5.24
CA ALA A 844 -19.66 7.50 -6.02
C ALA A 844 -18.17 7.36 -6.35
N VAL A 845 -17.57 8.43 -6.87
CA VAL A 845 -16.13 8.54 -7.15
C VAL A 845 -15.32 8.27 -5.87
N ALA A 846 -15.63 8.96 -4.77
CA ALA A 846 -14.89 8.80 -3.52
C ALA A 846 -14.96 7.36 -2.94
N LEU A 847 -16.09 6.66 -3.12
CA LEU A 847 -16.22 5.26 -2.71
C LEU A 847 -15.47 4.32 -3.66
N MET A 848 -15.53 4.56 -4.97
CA MET A 848 -14.80 3.80 -5.98
C MET A 848 -13.29 3.90 -5.81
N GLU A 849 -12.76 5.12 -5.62
CA GLU A 849 -11.34 5.37 -5.35
C GLU A 849 -10.84 4.68 -4.07
N HIS A 850 -11.71 4.57 -3.06
CA HIS A 850 -11.34 3.84 -1.84
C HIS A 850 -11.33 2.34 -2.08
N LEU A 851 -12.28 1.82 -2.87
CA LEU A 851 -12.35 0.39 -3.21
C LEU A 851 -11.14 -0.07 -4.03
N SER A 852 -10.68 0.72 -5.01
CA SER A 852 -9.52 0.37 -5.83
C SER A 852 -8.22 0.22 -5.01
N ARG A 853 -8.13 0.87 -3.85
CA ARG A 853 -6.97 0.83 -2.95
C ARG A 853 -6.91 -0.40 -2.04
N ILE A 854 -7.85 -1.35 -2.13
CA ILE A 854 -7.96 -2.52 -1.22
C ILE A 854 -6.71 -3.41 -1.19
N ALA A 855 -5.94 -3.49 -2.28
CA ALA A 855 -4.71 -4.30 -2.32
C ALA A 855 -3.65 -3.78 -1.34
N ASN A 856 -3.51 -2.46 -1.18
CA ASN A 856 -2.50 -1.85 -0.33
C ASN A 856 -2.60 -2.25 1.16
N PRO A 857 -3.76 -2.10 1.86
CA PRO A 857 -3.87 -2.53 3.25
C PRO A 857 -3.78 -4.05 3.40
N LEU A 858 -4.21 -4.84 2.41
CA LEU A 858 -4.05 -6.30 2.43
C LEU A 858 -2.58 -6.70 2.34
N LEU A 859 -1.82 -6.12 1.41
CA LEU A 859 -0.40 -6.37 1.26
C LEU A 859 0.38 -5.92 2.51
N LYS A 860 0.00 -4.78 3.11
CA LYS A 860 0.61 -4.31 4.37
C LYS A 860 0.29 -5.22 5.55
N ALA A 861 -0.96 -5.70 5.62
CA ALA A 861 -1.37 -6.68 6.62
C ALA A 861 -0.61 -8.00 6.50
N TYR A 862 -0.36 -8.46 5.28
CA TYR A 862 0.42 -9.66 5.01
C TYR A 862 1.91 -9.50 5.31
N SER A 863 2.55 -8.47 4.75
CA SER A 863 4.00 -8.23 4.90
C SER A 863 4.42 -8.00 6.35
N ASP A 864 3.63 -7.23 7.10
CA ASP A 864 3.98 -6.89 8.48
C ASP A 864 3.31 -7.79 9.52
N ILE A 865 2.34 -8.64 9.15
CA ILE A 865 1.43 -9.32 10.09
C ILE A 865 0.74 -8.30 11.03
N GLU A 866 0.23 -7.21 10.46
CA GLU A 866 -0.50 -6.14 11.18
C GLU A 866 -1.98 -6.07 10.75
N PRO A 867 -2.95 -6.12 11.68
CA PRO A 867 -4.36 -6.00 11.32
C PRO A 867 -4.85 -4.55 11.18
N TYR A 868 -4.14 -3.56 11.72
CA TYR A 868 -4.61 -2.17 11.71
C TYR A 868 -4.81 -1.55 10.31
N PRO A 869 -4.00 -1.83 9.27
CA PRO A 869 -4.19 -1.23 7.96
C PRO A 869 -5.55 -1.63 7.36
N VAL A 870 -5.95 -2.91 7.51
CA VAL A 870 -7.24 -3.39 7.03
C VAL A 870 -8.40 -2.86 7.87
N VAL A 871 -8.22 -2.67 9.19
CA VAL A 871 -9.24 -2.07 10.05
C VAL A 871 -9.46 -0.59 9.72
N GLN A 872 -8.41 0.19 9.48
CA GLN A 872 -8.52 1.59 9.05
C GLN A 872 -9.18 1.71 7.67
N TYR A 873 -8.82 0.82 6.74
CA TYR A 873 -9.49 0.70 5.45
C TYR A 873 -10.99 0.43 5.61
N LEU A 874 -11.38 -0.49 6.49
CA LEU A 874 -12.78 -0.81 6.77
C LEU A 874 -13.54 0.38 7.36
N PHE A 875 -12.97 1.13 8.30
CA PHE A 875 -13.64 2.32 8.86
C PHE A 875 -13.88 3.41 7.82
N ARG A 876 -12.90 3.63 6.92
CA ARG A 876 -13.06 4.58 5.82
C ARG A 876 -14.09 4.07 4.80
N LEU A 877 -14.07 2.78 4.47
CA LEU A 877 -15.06 2.14 3.60
C LEU A 877 -16.47 2.30 4.17
N CYS A 878 -16.65 2.08 5.47
CA CYS A 878 -17.95 2.25 6.12
C CYS A 878 -18.41 3.70 6.11
N SER A 879 -17.52 4.65 6.39
CA SER A 879 -17.83 6.08 6.35
C SER A 879 -18.25 6.55 4.95
N LEU A 880 -17.54 6.10 3.91
CA LEU A 880 -17.87 6.40 2.50
C LEU A 880 -19.17 5.73 2.08
N SER A 881 -19.33 4.44 2.35
CA SER A 881 -20.54 3.68 2.02
C SER A 881 -21.80 4.29 2.64
N ASN A 882 -21.71 4.74 3.90
CA ASN A 882 -22.85 5.38 4.58
C ASN A 882 -23.17 6.76 4.02
N ARG A 883 -22.18 7.52 3.53
CA ARG A 883 -22.42 8.80 2.83
C ARG A 883 -23.05 8.57 1.47
N ALA A 884 -22.46 7.66 0.68
CA ALA A 884 -22.98 7.24 -0.62
C ALA A 884 -24.42 6.73 -0.50
N HIS A 885 -24.73 5.84 0.45
CA HIS A 885 -26.09 5.31 0.62
C HIS A 885 -27.14 6.38 0.92
N LYS A 886 -26.77 7.47 1.60
CA LYS A 886 -27.69 8.58 1.88
C LYS A 886 -27.98 9.45 0.66
N ARG A 887 -27.06 9.52 -0.31
CA ARG A 887 -27.10 10.46 -1.45
C ARG A 887 -27.43 9.77 -2.78
N LEU A 888 -26.92 8.56 -2.98
CA LEU A 888 -27.06 7.77 -4.21
C LEU A 888 -28.22 6.79 -4.06
N ARG A 889 -29.43 7.23 -4.43
CA ARG A 889 -30.61 6.35 -4.42
C ARG A 889 -30.57 5.37 -5.60
N ILE A 890 -30.76 4.08 -5.35
CA ILE A 890 -30.95 3.10 -6.45
C ILE A 890 -32.40 3.12 -6.94
N ALA A 891 -33.35 3.34 -6.03
CA ALA A 891 -34.73 3.61 -6.39
C ALA A 891 -34.82 4.89 -7.23
N ASP A 892 -35.69 4.86 -8.24
CA ASP A 892 -36.03 5.98 -9.13
C ASP A 892 -34.90 6.46 -10.07
N ALA A 893 -33.75 5.79 -10.08
CA ALA A 893 -32.69 6.06 -11.04
C ALA A 893 -32.97 5.39 -12.39
N SER A 894 -32.36 5.89 -13.48
CA SER A 894 -32.38 5.19 -14.76
C SER A 894 -31.77 3.78 -14.63
N THR A 895 -32.16 2.84 -15.48
CA THR A 895 -31.67 1.45 -15.41
C THR A 895 -30.14 1.39 -15.37
N GLU A 896 -29.46 2.16 -16.23
CA GLU A 896 -27.99 2.27 -16.25
C GLU A 896 -27.42 2.75 -14.92
N GLN A 897 -27.97 3.84 -14.36
CA GLN A 897 -27.48 4.42 -13.12
C GLN A 897 -27.82 3.54 -11.90
N ALA A 898 -28.97 2.86 -11.92
CA ALA A 898 -29.36 1.90 -10.89
C ALA A 898 -28.40 0.70 -10.86
N VAL A 899 -28.06 0.13 -12.02
CA VAL A 899 -27.07 -0.94 -12.18
C VAL A 899 -25.70 -0.48 -11.70
N ALA A 900 -25.28 0.74 -12.07
CA ALA A 900 -23.99 1.29 -11.66
C ALA A 900 -23.88 1.48 -10.14
N ARG A 901 -24.89 2.10 -9.52
CA ARG A 901 -24.96 2.28 -8.06
C ARG A 901 -25.04 0.94 -7.34
N TYR A 902 -25.80 -0.03 -7.86
CA TYR A 902 -25.86 -1.39 -7.32
C TYR A 902 -24.50 -2.11 -7.40
N ALA A 903 -23.78 -2.00 -8.52
CA ALA A 903 -22.43 -2.54 -8.67
C ALA A 903 -21.47 -1.94 -7.63
N LEU A 904 -21.52 -0.62 -7.41
CA LEU A 904 -20.72 0.07 -6.39
C LEU A 904 -21.01 -0.44 -4.97
N PHE A 905 -22.28 -0.45 -4.54
CA PHE A 905 -22.65 -0.90 -3.19
C PHE A 905 -22.43 -2.40 -2.98
N SER A 906 -22.68 -3.23 -3.99
CA SER A 906 -22.41 -4.67 -3.91
C SER A 906 -20.92 -4.98 -3.82
N THR A 907 -20.07 -4.19 -4.47
CA THR A 907 -18.60 -4.28 -4.35
C THR A 907 -18.14 -3.82 -2.98
N ALA A 908 -18.67 -2.70 -2.45
CA ALA A 908 -18.39 -2.26 -1.08
C ALA A 908 -18.78 -3.33 -0.04
N ARG A 909 -19.94 -3.97 -0.22
CA ARG A 909 -20.38 -5.10 0.61
C ARG A 909 -19.41 -6.28 0.52
N ALA A 910 -19.02 -6.66 -0.70
CA ALA A 910 -18.11 -7.77 -0.96
C ALA A 910 -16.71 -7.50 -0.36
N ALA A 911 -16.19 -6.29 -0.47
CA ALA A 911 -14.91 -5.87 0.11
C ALA A 911 -14.95 -5.97 1.63
N GLN A 912 -16.00 -5.40 2.26
CA GLN A 912 -16.18 -5.51 3.71
C GLN A 912 -16.27 -6.97 4.14
N PHE A 913 -17.15 -7.76 3.51
CA PHE A 913 -17.37 -9.16 3.84
C PHE A 913 -16.11 -10.03 3.65
N SER A 914 -15.33 -9.76 2.61
CA SER A 914 -14.10 -10.51 2.32
C SER A 914 -13.01 -10.28 3.36
N ILE A 915 -12.90 -9.07 3.90
CA ILE A 915 -11.91 -8.78 4.95
C ILE A 915 -12.39 -9.35 6.30
N THR A 916 -13.70 -9.39 6.56
CA THR A 916 -14.24 -9.75 7.88
C THR A 916 -14.72 -11.20 8.02
N ASN A 917 -15.73 -11.61 7.24
CA ASN A 917 -16.59 -12.76 7.53
C ASN A 917 -15.88 -14.11 7.39
N TYR A 918 -15.42 -14.66 8.52
CA TYR A 918 -14.69 -15.94 8.58
C TYR A 918 -13.46 -16.03 7.65
N ARG A 919 -12.93 -14.88 7.23
CA ARG A 919 -11.71 -14.76 6.43
C ARG A 919 -10.61 -14.14 7.28
N LEU A 920 -10.07 -12.98 6.87
CA LEU A 920 -8.90 -12.36 7.48
C LEU A 920 -9.10 -12.01 8.98
N LEU A 921 -10.12 -11.20 9.31
CA LEU A 921 -10.38 -10.80 10.71
C LEU A 921 -11.21 -11.82 11.50
N ARG A 922 -11.79 -12.81 10.81
CA ARG A 922 -12.70 -13.84 11.36
C ARG A 922 -13.81 -13.26 12.25
N ILE A 923 -14.40 -12.15 11.82
CA ILE A 923 -15.55 -11.52 12.47
C ILE A 923 -16.82 -12.05 11.82
N GLN A 924 -17.72 -12.68 12.57
CA GLN A 924 -19.02 -13.09 12.04
C GLN A 924 -19.87 -11.84 11.71
N MET A 925 -20.07 -11.55 10.43
CA MET A 925 -20.87 -10.39 10.02
C MET A 925 -22.35 -10.77 9.98
N LEU A 926 -23.17 -10.11 10.80
CA LEU A 926 -24.60 -10.42 10.92
C LEU A 926 -25.40 -9.83 9.75
N CYS A 927 -26.36 -10.60 9.23
CA CYS A 927 -27.37 -10.13 8.29
C CYS A 927 -28.77 -10.67 8.63
N ALA A 928 -29.83 -10.05 8.08
CA ALA A 928 -31.21 -10.43 8.34
C ALA A 928 -31.49 -11.93 8.06
N ARG A 929 -30.94 -12.47 6.95
CA ARG A 929 -31.04 -13.91 6.62
C ARG A 929 -30.36 -14.81 7.65
N GLN A 930 -29.15 -14.46 8.11
CA GLN A 930 -28.47 -15.24 9.14
C GLN A 930 -29.25 -15.23 10.45
N LEU A 931 -29.82 -14.07 10.82
CA LEU A 931 -30.69 -13.96 11.99
C LEU A 931 -31.96 -14.80 11.86
N GLN A 932 -32.56 -14.86 10.67
CA GLN A 932 -33.69 -15.77 10.39
C GLN A 932 -33.29 -17.25 10.46
N HIS A 933 -32.12 -17.64 9.96
CA HIS A 933 -31.61 -19.01 10.11
C HIS A 933 -31.35 -19.39 11.57
N LEU A 934 -30.80 -18.46 12.35
CA LEU A 934 -30.60 -18.62 13.78
C LEU A 934 -31.94 -18.75 14.53
N ALA A 935 -32.93 -17.93 14.17
CA ALA A 935 -34.29 -18.03 14.71
C ALA A 935 -34.95 -19.38 14.39
N ARG A 936 -34.81 -19.89 13.15
CA ARG A 936 -35.36 -21.19 12.75
C ARG A 936 -34.76 -22.38 13.50
N GLY A 937 -33.53 -22.28 13.99
CA GLY A 937 -32.92 -23.32 14.82
C GLY A 937 -33.40 -23.32 16.27
N LEU A 938 -33.99 -22.20 16.73
CA LEU A 938 -34.45 -21.99 18.12
C LEU A 938 -35.97 -22.01 18.27
N LEU A 939 -36.73 -21.74 17.20
CA LEU A 939 -38.18 -21.57 17.23
C LEU A 939 -38.87 -22.67 16.41
N LEU A 940 -39.94 -23.24 16.99
CA LEU A 940 -40.89 -24.13 16.30
C LEU A 940 -41.47 -23.44 15.04
N PRO A 941 -41.86 -24.20 14.00
CA PRO A 941 -42.25 -23.64 12.70
C PRO A 941 -43.45 -22.70 12.84
N GLY A 942 -43.29 -21.41 12.51
CA GLY A 942 -44.41 -20.46 12.43
C GLY A 942 -44.12 -18.99 12.77
N SER A 943 -43.01 -18.66 13.44
CA SER A 943 -42.71 -17.28 13.82
C SER A 943 -41.99 -16.51 12.70
N ALA A 944 -42.76 -15.84 11.85
CA ALA A 944 -42.22 -14.79 10.99
C ALA A 944 -41.66 -13.65 11.85
N CYS A 945 -40.50 -13.09 11.47
CA CYS A 945 -39.91 -11.89 12.07
C CYS A 945 -40.90 -10.71 11.92
N GLN A 946 -41.85 -10.58 12.84
CA GLN A 946 -42.70 -9.41 12.93
C GLN A 946 -41.86 -8.24 13.46
N ARG A 947 -41.98 -7.11 12.78
CA ARG A 947 -41.48 -5.83 13.27
C ARG A 947 -42.30 -5.54 14.52
N TRP A 948 -41.76 -5.78 15.71
CA TRP A 948 -42.36 -5.33 16.96
C TRP A 948 -42.39 -3.80 16.89
N LYS A 949 -43.50 -3.24 16.38
CA LYS A 949 -43.94 -1.94 16.85
C LYS A 949 -44.17 -2.16 18.33
N HIS A 950 -43.37 -1.53 19.17
CA HIS A 950 -43.76 -1.36 20.56
C HIS A 950 -45.04 -0.54 20.51
N ASP A 951 -46.18 -1.23 20.53
CA ASP A 951 -47.44 -0.61 20.90
C ASP A 951 -47.26 -0.25 22.37
N PHE A 952 -47.08 1.04 22.61
CA PHE A 952 -47.08 1.63 23.93
C PHE A 952 -48.50 1.41 24.50
N VAL A 953 -48.77 0.24 25.05
CA VAL A 953 -49.94 0.05 25.91
C VAL A 953 -49.52 0.60 27.26
N ALA A 954 -49.72 1.90 27.45
CA ALA A 954 -49.75 2.45 28.80
C ALA A 954 -50.74 1.60 29.62
N PRO A 955 -50.40 1.18 30.85
CA PRO A 955 -51.25 0.28 31.63
C PRO A 955 -52.68 0.81 31.66
N GLU A 956 -53.65 -0.07 31.35
CA GLU A 956 -55.07 0.24 31.22
C GLU A 956 -55.53 1.13 32.37
N TRP A 957 -55.72 2.41 32.06
CA TRP A 957 -56.21 3.41 33.00
C TRP A 957 -57.69 3.11 33.22
N ASN A 958 -58.04 2.61 34.40
CA ASN A 958 -59.43 2.38 34.79
C ASN A 958 -60.13 3.74 34.98
N PRO A 959 -61.10 4.12 34.12
CA PRO A 959 -61.75 5.42 34.14
C PRO A 959 -62.52 5.69 35.44
N GLU A 960 -62.92 4.67 36.20
CA GLU A 960 -63.75 4.84 37.39
C GLU A 960 -62.99 5.43 38.59
N ASN A 961 -61.66 5.34 38.63
CA ASN A 961 -60.85 5.73 39.81
C ASN A 961 -59.97 6.98 39.63
N SER A 962 -60.09 7.69 38.51
CA SER A 962 -59.29 8.90 38.29
C SER A 962 -59.98 10.15 38.85
N LYS A 963 -59.49 10.64 40.00
CA LYS A 963 -59.83 11.98 40.53
C LYS A 963 -59.40 13.16 39.64
N TYR A 964 -58.76 12.91 38.50
CA TYR A 964 -58.20 13.94 37.65
C TYR A 964 -58.64 13.77 36.19
N GLY A 965 -59.70 14.48 35.83
CA GLY A 965 -59.82 15.11 34.50
C GLY A 965 -60.18 14.21 33.31
N PRO A 966 -60.54 14.84 32.18
CA PRO A 966 -61.79 14.54 31.45
C PRO A 966 -61.67 13.49 30.32
N THR A 967 -62.85 13.03 29.89
CA THR A 967 -63.14 11.87 29.02
C THR A 967 -62.59 11.94 27.58
N PRO A 968 -62.38 10.78 26.91
CA PRO A 968 -61.69 10.65 25.62
C PRO A 968 -62.29 11.41 24.42
N GLU A 969 -63.53 11.89 24.52
CA GLU A 969 -64.26 12.54 23.42
C GLU A 969 -63.66 13.90 23.00
N LYS A 970 -62.78 14.50 23.81
CA LYS A 970 -62.12 15.78 23.49
C LYS A 970 -60.71 15.66 22.88
N TRP A 971 -60.24 14.46 22.59
CA TRP A 971 -58.88 14.25 22.08
C TRP A 971 -58.88 14.19 20.55
N GLN A 972 -58.27 15.18 19.89
CA GLN A 972 -58.11 15.19 18.43
C GLN A 972 -56.83 14.45 18.03
N TYR A 973 -56.97 13.47 17.15
CA TYR A 973 -55.90 12.62 16.65
C TYR A 973 -55.29 13.24 15.39
N TYR A 974 -53.98 13.51 15.40
CA TYR A 974 -53.22 13.80 14.18
C TYR A 974 -51.95 12.94 14.15
N ASP A 975 -51.84 12.13 13.10
CA ASP A 975 -50.72 11.22 12.80
C ASP A 975 -50.31 10.28 13.95
N ASN A 976 -51.31 9.67 14.61
CA ASN A 976 -51.15 8.71 15.72
C ASN A 976 -50.43 9.25 16.97
N ILE A 977 -50.43 10.57 17.18
CA ILE A 977 -50.02 11.18 18.44
C ILE A 977 -51.25 11.80 19.11
N VAL A 978 -51.40 11.53 20.40
CA VAL A 978 -52.52 11.92 21.24
C VAL A 978 -52.17 13.25 21.94
N TRP A 979 -52.91 14.33 21.65
CA TRP A 979 -52.59 15.69 22.09
C TRP A 979 -53.56 16.19 23.19
N PRO A 980 -53.09 16.88 24.24
CA PRO A 980 -53.96 17.52 25.21
C PRO A 980 -54.69 18.73 24.57
N PRO A 981 -55.96 19.00 24.95
CA PRO A 981 -56.71 20.13 24.42
C PRO A 981 -56.11 21.49 24.80
N ASN A 982 -56.24 22.47 23.89
CA ASN A 982 -55.85 23.90 24.01
C ASN A 982 -54.37 24.27 23.78
N CYS A 983 -53.56 23.45 23.10
CA CYS A 983 -52.22 23.85 22.64
C CYS A 983 -52.27 24.50 21.24
N ASP A 984 -53.10 25.53 21.07
CA ASP A 984 -53.36 26.16 19.77
C ASP A 984 -52.90 27.64 19.76
N ASP A 985 -51.60 27.85 19.92
CA ASP A 985 -51.00 29.20 19.93
C ASP A 985 -50.64 29.69 18.52
N GLY A 986 -51.21 29.09 17.46
CA GLY A 986 -51.01 29.47 16.06
C GLY A 986 -49.58 29.29 15.53
N LYS A 987 -48.64 28.78 16.33
CA LYS A 987 -47.27 28.46 15.93
C LYS A 987 -47.19 26.99 15.57
N LYS A 988 -46.99 26.68 14.28
CA LYS A 988 -46.68 25.33 13.78
C LYS A 988 -45.55 24.72 14.64
N PRO A 989 -45.81 23.73 15.52
CA PRO A 989 -44.82 23.29 16.49
C PRO A 989 -43.87 22.29 15.83
N GLY A 990 -42.75 22.80 15.35
CA GLY A 990 -41.54 21.99 15.20
C GLY A 990 -40.94 21.76 16.59
N GLU A 991 -40.47 20.54 16.83
CA GLU A 991 -39.68 20.12 18.01
C GLU A 991 -40.48 19.76 19.27
N VAL A 992 -41.06 18.55 19.26
CA VAL A 992 -41.43 17.84 20.49
C VAL A 992 -40.15 17.44 21.22
N PHE A 993 -39.91 18.06 22.37
CA PHE A 993 -38.84 17.70 23.31
C PHE A 993 -39.22 16.44 24.08
N HIS A 994 -38.59 15.31 23.77
CA HIS A 994 -38.63 14.14 24.65
C HIS A 994 -37.82 14.43 25.92
N CYS A 995 -38.53 14.67 27.01
CA CYS A 995 -37.97 14.80 28.35
C CYS A 995 -38.56 13.70 29.23
N ARG A 996 -37.78 12.67 29.56
CA ARG A 996 -37.68 12.09 30.91
C ARG A 996 -36.71 10.90 30.92
N GLU A 997 -35.94 10.85 32.01
CA GLU A 997 -35.06 9.76 32.45
C GLU A 997 -33.69 9.63 31.77
N ASN A 998 -32.84 10.65 31.97
CA ASN A 998 -31.44 10.47 32.42
C ASN A 998 -30.81 11.84 32.70
N VAL A 999 -31.23 12.47 33.79
CA VAL A 999 -30.46 13.54 34.43
C VAL A 999 -29.66 12.89 35.56
N LYS A 1000 -28.42 12.48 35.27
CA LYS A 1000 -27.35 12.43 36.27
C LYS A 1000 -26.03 12.83 35.62
N TYR A 1001 -25.69 14.10 35.85
CA TYR A 1001 -24.36 14.70 35.90
C TYR A 1001 -23.20 13.81 35.44
N THR A 1002 -22.77 14.02 34.20
CA THR A 1002 -21.34 14.08 33.89
C THR A 1002 -21.19 15.01 32.71
N GLU A 1003 -20.51 16.13 32.98
CA GLU A 1003 -20.23 17.20 32.05
C GLU A 1003 -19.84 16.63 30.69
N ALA A 1004 -20.71 16.87 29.72
CA ALA A 1004 -20.45 16.59 28.33
C ALA A 1004 -19.09 17.19 27.99
N ILE A 1005 -18.15 16.30 27.64
CA ILE A 1005 -16.93 16.60 26.92
C ILE A 1005 -17.31 17.57 25.81
N CYS A 1006 -16.97 18.83 26.05
CA CYS A 1006 -17.55 19.98 25.40
C CYS A 1006 -17.19 19.97 23.92
N ARG A 1007 -18.08 19.44 23.07
CA ARG A 1007 -17.96 19.52 21.60
C ARG A 1007 -17.92 20.96 21.08
N ASN A 1008 -18.33 21.93 21.91
CA ASN A 1008 -18.27 23.36 21.66
C ASN A 1008 -17.63 24.12 22.83
N SER A 1009 -16.56 23.57 23.43
CA SER A 1009 -15.78 24.34 24.41
C SER A 1009 -15.02 25.45 23.70
N LEU A 1010 -15.38 26.69 24.01
CA LEU A 1010 -14.71 27.89 23.56
C LEU A 1010 -13.77 28.32 24.70
N ILE A 1011 -12.50 27.93 24.63
CA ILE A 1011 -11.51 28.37 25.63
C ILE A 1011 -11.01 29.75 25.19
N VAL A 1012 -11.41 30.80 25.91
CA VAL A 1012 -10.89 32.16 25.69
C VAL A 1012 -9.45 32.20 26.18
N LYS A 1013 -8.50 32.31 25.24
CA LYS A 1013 -7.06 32.41 25.51
C LYS A 1013 -6.67 33.81 25.99
N GLY A 1014 -7.39 34.84 25.54
CA GLY A 1014 -7.10 36.22 25.90
C GLY A 1014 -7.96 37.22 25.13
N LEU A 1015 -7.66 38.51 25.33
CA LEU A 1015 -8.30 39.63 24.66
C LEU A 1015 -7.26 40.36 23.78
N ARG A 1016 -7.65 40.78 22.58
CA ARG A 1016 -6.79 41.55 21.67
C ARG A 1016 -7.44 42.88 21.29
N ARG A 1017 -6.63 43.94 21.18
CA ARG A 1017 -7.06 45.28 20.77
C ARG A 1017 -7.14 45.36 19.24
N HIS A 1018 -8.33 45.62 18.70
CA HIS A 1018 -8.58 45.92 17.28
C HIS A 1018 -8.48 47.42 17.00
N ALA A 1019 -8.56 47.80 15.72
CA ALA A 1019 -8.67 49.20 15.31
C ALA A 1019 -9.85 49.92 16.00
N ARG A 1020 -9.67 51.20 16.32
CA ARG A 1020 -10.60 52.05 17.11
C ARG A 1020 -10.79 51.60 18.58
N GLU A 1021 -9.75 51.03 19.18
CA GLU A 1021 -9.67 50.70 20.63
C GLU A 1021 -10.72 49.68 21.12
N ARG A 1022 -11.24 48.84 20.22
CA ARG A 1022 -12.22 47.82 20.57
C ARG A 1022 -11.52 46.51 20.94
N TRP A 1023 -12.05 45.79 21.91
CA TRP A 1023 -11.50 44.51 22.36
C TRP A 1023 -12.27 43.33 21.78
N GLY A 1024 -11.55 42.36 21.22
CA GLY A 1024 -12.06 41.08 20.71
C GLY A 1024 -11.50 39.90 21.50
N THR A 1025 -12.28 38.83 21.63
CA THR A 1025 -11.83 37.60 22.31
C THR A 1025 -11.03 36.71 21.36
N VAL A 1026 -9.88 36.22 21.80
CA VAL A 1026 -9.11 35.18 21.10
C VAL A 1026 -9.43 33.85 21.74
N HIS A 1027 -9.95 32.89 20.97
CA HIS A 1027 -10.35 31.59 21.50
C HIS A 1027 -9.77 30.43 20.71
N TYR A 1028 -9.50 29.32 21.42
CA TYR A 1028 -9.18 28.06 20.77
C TYR A 1028 -10.47 27.37 20.32
N ARG A 1029 -10.50 26.94 19.06
CA ARG A 1029 -11.52 26.06 18.50
C ARG A 1029 -10.92 24.71 18.18
N TYR A 1030 -11.44 23.68 18.84
CA TYR A 1030 -11.02 22.30 18.63
C TYR A 1030 -11.81 21.71 17.45
N CYS A 1031 -11.15 21.48 16.32
CA CYS A 1031 -11.74 20.87 15.14
C CYS A 1031 -11.15 19.47 14.94
N ASN A 1032 -11.68 18.46 15.65
CA ASN A 1032 -11.42 17.01 15.55
C ASN A 1032 -9.96 16.49 15.62
N VAL A 1033 -8.98 17.18 15.03
CA VAL A 1033 -7.56 16.82 14.92
C VAL A 1033 -6.64 18.05 15.11
N PHE A 1034 -7.12 19.28 14.90
CA PHE A 1034 -6.33 20.51 15.06
C PHE A 1034 -6.99 21.50 16.01
N VAL A 1035 -6.17 22.29 16.70
CA VAL A 1035 -6.60 23.45 17.49
C VAL A 1035 -6.36 24.70 16.64
N ARG A 1036 -7.44 25.41 16.29
CA ARG A 1036 -7.37 26.69 15.56
C ARG A 1036 -7.55 27.84 16.54
N LEU A 1037 -6.71 28.87 16.46
CA LEU A 1037 -6.98 30.16 17.10
C LEU A 1037 -7.97 30.92 16.23
N GLU A 1038 -9.15 31.21 16.76
CA GLU A 1038 -10.16 32.06 16.11
C GLU A 1038 -10.30 33.37 16.89
N GLU A 1039 -10.34 34.48 16.15
CA GLU A 1039 -10.53 35.83 16.68
C GLU A 1039 -12.02 36.18 16.60
N GLY A 1040 -12.65 36.41 17.75
CA GLY A 1040 -14.04 36.82 17.86
C GLY A 1040 -14.23 38.26 17.40
N LYS A 1041 -15.43 38.58 16.89
CA LYS A 1041 -15.76 39.96 16.51
C LYS A 1041 -15.62 40.88 17.73
N PRO A 1042 -14.97 42.06 17.60
CA PRO A 1042 -14.96 43.05 18.67
C PRO A 1042 -16.39 43.48 18.99
N ASP A 1043 -16.74 43.57 20.27
CA ASP A 1043 -18.05 44.06 20.68
C ASP A 1043 -18.23 45.51 20.20
N VAL A 1044 -19.28 45.76 19.43
CA VAL A 1044 -19.57 47.05 18.81
C VAL A 1044 -19.85 48.12 19.88
N LYS A 1045 -20.28 47.70 21.08
CA LYS A 1045 -20.70 48.59 22.17
C LYS A 1045 -19.59 48.95 23.16
N SER A 1046 -18.46 48.24 23.17
CA SER A 1046 -17.39 48.47 24.14
C SER A 1046 -16.35 49.47 23.64
N ARG A 1047 -16.63 50.77 23.80
CA ARG A 1047 -15.56 51.76 23.94
C ARG A 1047 -15.23 51.82 25.42
N PHE A 1048 -14.14 51.20 25.85
CA PHE A 1048 -13.65 51.36 27.21
C PHE A 1048 -12.62 52.50 27.22
N PRO A 1049 -12.97 53.73 27.66
CA PRO A 1049 -11.96 54.76 27.91
C PRO A 1049 -11.01 54.26 29.01
N MET A 1050 -9.72 54.52 28.79
CA MET A 1050 -8.60 54.09 29.63
C MET A 1050 -8.88 54.27 31.13
N GLU A 1051 -8.69 53.19 31.91
CA GLU A 1051 -7.96 53.18 33.21
C GLU A 1051 -7.96 51.83 33.96
N ARG A 1052 -8.39 50.71 33.35
CA ARG A 1052 -8.38 49.41 34.07
C ARG A 1052 -7.64 48.32 33.31
N LEU A 1053 -6.52 47.87 33.90
CA LEU A 1053 -5.75 46.70 33.45
C LEU A 1053 -6.67 45.48 33.26
N GLY A 1054 -6.44 44.70 32.20
CA GLY A 1054 -7.32 43.59 31.78
C GLY A 1054 -7.60 42.53 32.85
N TRP A 1055 -6.73 42.41 33.85
CA TRP A 1055 -6.93 41.56 35.03
C TRP A 1055 -8.18 41.97 35.85
N HIS A 1056 -8.40 43.27 36.08
CA HIS A 1056 -9.56 43.76 36.84
C HIS A 1056 -10.89 43.45 36.12
N MET A 1057 -10.87 43.39 34.79
CA MET A 1057 -12.05 43.03 34.00
C MET A 1057 -12.35 41.54 34.08
N LEU A 1058 -11.31 40.69 34.06
CA LEU A 1058 -11.46 39.25 34.24
C LEU A 1058 -11.98 38.93 35.65
N GLU A 1059 -11.45 39.60 36.67
CA GLU A 1059 -11.86 39.40 38.06
C GLU A 1059 -13.33 39.77 38.26
N LYS A 1060 -13.79 40.93 37.76
CA LYS A 1060 -15.22 41.30 37.75
C LYS A 1060 -16.10 40.31 37.01
N TYR A 1061 -15.65 39.77 35.87
CA TYR A 1061 -16.42 38.79 35.12
C TYR A 1061 -16.58 37.49 35.93
N LEU A 1062 -15.50 37.01 36.54
CA LEU A 1062 -15.51 35.85 37.43
C LEU A 1062 -16.40 36.10 38.66
N GLU A 1063 -16.35 37.31 39.22
CA GLU A 1063 -17.20 37.72 40.33
C GLU A 1063 -18.70 37.77 39.93
N SER A 1064 -19.02 38.21 38.71
CA SER A 1064 -20.40 38.17 38.20
C SER A 1064 -20.92 36.75 37.99
N LEU A 1065 -20.04 35.81 37.62
CA LEU A 1065 -20.38 34.39 37.53
C LEU A 1065 -20.58 33.78 38.92
N ARG A 1066 -19.76 34.17 39.91
CA ARG A 1066 -19.89 33.72 41.31
C ARG A 1066 -21.16 34.26 41.98
N ASN A 1067 -21.55 35.49 41.67
CA ASN A 1067 -22.72 36.16 42.25
C ASN A 1067 -24.03 35.83 41.52
N ARG A 1068 -23.98 35.00 40.47
CA ARG A 1068 -25.18 34.56 39.78
C ARG A 1068 -25.99 33.65 40.70
N ARG A 1069 -27.01 34.21 41.36
CA ARG A 1069 -28.04 33.42 42.03
C ARG A 1069 -28.73 32.59 40.94
N ILE A 1070 -28.56 31.29 41.03
CA ILE A 1070 -29.36 30.33 40.27
C ILE A 1070 -30.71 30.34 40.98
N ASP A 1071 -31.69 31.06 40.42
CA ASP A 1071 -33.07 30.94 40.89
C ASP A 1071 -33.54 29.52 40.56
N TYR A 1072 -33.54 28.66 41.58
CA TYR A 1072 -34.20 27.38 41.55
C TYR A 1072 -35.70 27.65 41.57
N HIS A 1073 -36.31 27.76 40.38
CA HIS A 1073 -37.76 27.60 40.30
C HIS A 1073 -38.08 26.13 40.59
N PRO A 1074 -38.92 25.85 41.61
CA PRO A 1074 -39.22 24.49 42.06
C PRO A 1074 -39.96 23.66 41.01
#